data_AF-A0A316GF89-F1
#
_entry.id   AF-A0A316GF89-F1
#
_cell.length_a   1.000
_cell.length_b   1.000
_cell.length_c   1.000
_cell.angle_alpha   90.00
_cell.angle_beta   90.00
_cell.angle_gamma   90.00
#
_symmetry.space_group_name_H-M   'P 1'
#
loop_
_entity.id
_entity.type
_entity.pdbx_description
1 polymer ?
#
loop_
_entity_poly.entity_id
_entity_poly.type
_entity_poly.pdbx_seq_one_letter_code
_entity_poly.pdbx_strand_id
1 'polypeptide(L)'
;MPRLYPTLAALLLSTAPAMADRVSVLVFDASGSMWNRVEGDLTRIEVARDVMGDYFASRDGAVPLSVIAYGHNRRGDCRDIEVVAPMGQTAPGTLETRLRGLMPRGMTPLTDSLALARDQIPPAAEGADIILVTDGLETCGGDPCALAASLANEGIDIRAHVVGFGLSAAEVAALSCITDQTGGMLFQTNSGAELAQALQQVSAVVPAPEAPPEPAPPTAAFDIGDRAEAGFTYTITWNGTAGPTDQLGFVPQGETRAPASSSFGTINTSGPGVARNPVTRTAPATPGLYDLIIRSTSGEVIARQEIEVVPPSMGFDPIGSVEPGSRVRFTFRAPERGEERIVIADLDQPVNEHQRHSWAFSLSRNGTVTLRVPDVPGEYELRYLNRERTEVMFSRRFGVGIPFSDSDLTTSAELAARAAAAMQGDASQDDLALVTATFRLPPGLPFDSANWRAEPLDPDLPPERVRIDGTGPVVTATLQPGRWRIIAEGMADTILSAEVEIFPGQPNDFTVEMESMQVDGALTGDWTLWALPPEGIADAPMNFARISLRPTAEGMDYTGSFQTTAAMGGVQSGDLQSVTIDNDGLLEIIMVLPLGAGPETLRLALMQPLGGAGFEGQLIARTGVFPIALLPEGTPPPERQGSVVPQGNIPVDAEIVARCDTPGGCAVTIGTVSLILPEGWAMTEPLFFRAVGHAIPSDWPMASFYGPAMGELLQLNPHQWLTSNGPCLSTQAGALCWFADAPPPAITAAAMIASSLTMTAPAPSSMAVEGSVTVSLFEADITAGSGGFFPIDIAAPPGFAGMISLHDPSGGVVFSMDAAQMLSAQDYVLPVPPNPGPHEIRVIDNTGMLRATTGFFANAAPAGAPATSEPRFIPIDLGGRDADEVIDLLFPPN
;
A
#
# COMPACT_ATOMS: atom_id res chain seq x y z
N MET A 1 -39.53 53.77 -17.89
CA MET A 1 -39.77 52.77 -16.84
C MET A 1 -38.63 51.75 -16.88
N PRO A 2 -37.68 51.76 -15.94
CA PRO A 2 -36.69 50.68 -15.84
C PRO A 2 -37.29 49.53 -15.01
N ARG A 3 -37.10 48.29 -15.48
CA ARG A 3 -37.53 47.05 -14.82
C ARG A 3 -36.49 46.64 -13.77
N LEU A 4 -36.94 46.45 -12.53
CA LEU A 4 -36.20 45.83 -11.43
C LEU A 4 -36.09 44.32 -11.65
N TYR A 5 -34.91 43.75 -11.42
CA TYR A 5 -34.70 42.31 -11.20
C TYR A 5 -34.33 42.10 -9.72
N PRO A 6 -34.89 41.11 -9.01
CA PRO A 6 -34.55 40.81 -7.63
C PRO A 6 -33.33 39.87 -7.56
N THR A 7 -32.41 40.19 -6.66
CA THR A 7 -31.24 39.39 -6.30
C THR A 7 -31.67 38.21 -5.42
N LEU A 8 -31.39 36.97 -5.83
CA LEU A 8 -31.53 35.77 -5.00
C LEU A 8 -30.17 35.47 -4.37
N ALA A 9 -30.07 35.56 -3.05
CA ALA A 9 -28.88 35.18 -2.29
C ALA A 9 -28.85 33.65 -2.12
N ALA A 10 -27.84 32.99 -2.68
CA ALA A 10 -27.57 31.57 -2.47
C ALA A 10 -26.84 31.37 -1.14
N LEU A 11 -27.46 30.61 -0.24
CA LEU A 11 -26.87 30.18 1.03
C LEU A 11 -26.00 28.94 0.74
N LEU A 12 -24.68 29.08 0.83
CA LEU A 12 -23.72 27.97 0.74
C LEU A 12 -23.75 27.21 2.08
N LEU A 13 -24.25 25.98 2.08
CA LEU A 13 -24.00 25.03 3.19
C LEU A 13 -22.63 24.39 2.96
N SER A 14 -21.71 24.63 3.90
CA SER A 14 -20.43 23.93 3.99
C SER A 14 -20.67 22.49 4.44
N THR A 15 -20.34 21.50 3.62
CA THR A 15 -20.24 20.11 4.07
C THR A 15 -18.91 19.94 4.81
N ALA A 16 -18.97 19.73 6.12
CA ALA A 16 -17.81 19.32 6.90
C ALA A 16 -17.40 17.89 6.48
N PRO A 17 -16.09 17.53 6.55
CA PRO A 17 -15.68 16.14 6.39
C PRO A 17 -16.31 15.31 7.50
N ALA A 18 -16.83 14.13 7.16
CA ALA A 18 -17.32 13.17 8.14
C ALA A 18 -16.13 12.70 9.00
N MET A 19 -16.17 12.99 10.31
CA MET A 19 -15.30 12.32 11.27
C MET A 19 -15.82 10.89 11.47
N ALA A 20 -14.94 9.95 11.79
CA ALA A 20 -15.36 8.57 12.10
C ALA A 20 -16.48 8.56 13.15
N ASP A 21 -17.53 7.77 12.91
CA ASP A 21 -18.73 7.69 13.77
C ASP A 21 -18.38 7.35 15.24
N ARG A 22 -17.26 6.64 15.47
CA ARG A 22 -16.73 6.32 16.81
C ARG A 22 -15.21 6.46 16.91
N VAL A 23 -14.71 6.80 18.10
CA VAL A 23 -13.27 6.91 18.43
C VAL A 23 -12.88 5.97 19.58
N SER A 24 -11.60 5.66 19.74
CA SER A 24 -11.10 4.78 20.81
C SER A 24 -10.11 5.47 21.75
N VAL A 25 -10.16 5.16 23.04
CA VAL A 25 -9.15 5.56 24.03
C VAL A 25 -8.67 4.33 24.80
N LEU A 26 -7.39 3.98 24.67
CA LEU A 26 -6.74 2.92 25.45
C LEU A 26 -6.17 3.50 26.73
N VAL A 27 -6.53 2.94 27.88
CA VAL A 27 -5.94 3.24 29.19
C VAL A 27 -5.15 2.03 29.65
N PHE A 28 -3.83 2.18 29.73
CA PHE A 28 -2.89 1.11 30.00
C PHE A 28 -2.28 1.22 31.40
N ASP A 29 -2.45 0.17 32.19
CA ASP A 29 -1.82 0.03 33.50
C ASP A 29 -0.33 -0.25 33.35
N ALA A 30 0.48 0.68 33.84
CA ALA A 30 1.91 0.48 34.04
C ALA A 30 2.27 0.79 35.49
N SER A 31 1.43 0.40 36.45
CA SER A 31 1.67 0.52 37.89
C SER A 31 2.58 -0.60 38.40
N GLY A 32 3.13 -0.44 39.61
CA GLY A 32 4.17 -1.33 40.13
C GLY A 32 3.78 -2.82 40.22
N SER A 33 2.49 -3.15 40.28
CA SER A 33 1.99 -4.54 40.28
C SER A 33 2.23 -5.28 38.96
N MET A 34 2.40 -4.56 37.84
CA MET A 34 2.68 -5.15 36.53
C MET A 34 4.04 -5.86 36.45
N TRP A 35 4.90 -5.74 37.46
CA TRP A 35 6.11 -6.56 37.61
C TRP A 35 5.84 -7.98 38.12
N ASN A 36 4.62 -8.28 38.55
CA ASN A 36 4.25 -9.62 38.95
C ASN A 36 4.38 -10.59 37.77
N ARG A 37 4.74 -11.83 38.06
CA ARG A 37 4.92 -12.87 37.04
C ARG A 37 3.58 -13.38 36.52
N VAL A 38 3.59 -13.79 35.26
CA VAL A 38 2.58 -14.67 34.68
C VAL A 38 3.08 -16.12 34.72
N GLU A 39 2.32 -17.07 34.17
CA GLU A 39 2.78 -18.46 34.02
C GLU A 39 4.05 -18.51 33.14
N GLY A 40 5.14 -19.07 33.67
CA GLY A 40 6.48 -19.04 33.05
C GLY A 40 7.45 -18.04 33.70
N ASP A 41 8.45 -17.60 32.93
CA ASP A 41 9.50 -16.66 33.40
C ASP A 41 9.22 -15.18 33.05
N LEU A 42 8.13 -14.89 32.33
CA LEU A 42 7.75 -13.55 31.91
C LEU A 42 6.93 -12.79 32.98
N THR A 43 7.03 -11.47 32.96
CA THR A 43 6.24 -10.54 33.78
C THR A 43 4.96 -10.09 33.06
N ARG A 44 3.97 -9.61 33.80
CA ARG A 44 2.73 -9.08 33.22
C ARG A 44 3.02 -7.93 32.25
N ILE A 45 3.93 -7.01 32.59
CA ILE A 45 4.28 -5.91 31.69
C ILE A 45 4.91 -6.38 30.37
N GLU A 46 5.74 -7.43 30.39
CA GLU A 46 6.34 -7.98 29.17
C GLU A 46 5.27 -8.57 28.26
N VAL A 47 4.41 -9.43 28.81
CA VAL A 47 3.31 -10.03 28.05
C VAL A 47 2.32 -8.97 27.54
N ALA A 48 1.99 -7.97 28.37
CA ALA A 48 1.07 -6.92 27.98
C ALA A 48 1.65 -6.06 26.84
N ARG A 49 2.96 -5.75 26.85
CA ARG A 49 3.61 -4.99 25.77
C ARG A 49 3.59 -5.74 24.45
N ASP A 50 3.89 -7.03 24.46
CA ASP A 50 3.90 -7.85 23.24
C ASP A 50 2.49 -7.90 22.64
N VAL A 51 1.47 -8.19 23.46
CA VAL A 51 0.07 -8.23 23.01
C VAL A 51 -0.44 -6.87 22.54
N MET A 52 -0.05 -5.76 23.20
CA MET A 52 -0.42 -4.42 22.73
C MET A 52 0.25 -4.06 21.39
N GLY A 53 1.47 -4.54 21.15
CA GLY A 53 2.15 -4.40 19.85
C GLY A 53 1.33 -5.05 18.73
N ASP A 54 0.94 -6.31 18.92
CA ASP A 54 0.09 -7.05 17.98
C ASP A 54 -1.26 -6.34 17.77
N TYR A 55 -1.88 -5.86 18.87
CA TYR A 55 -3.13 -5.11 18.80
C TYR A 55 -3.03 -3.84 17.95
N PHE A 56 -1.95 -3.08 18.10
CA PHE A 56 -1.74 -1.88 17.29
C PHE A 56 -1.49 -2.21 15.81
N ALA A 57 -0.85 -3.34 15.51
CA ALA A 57 -0.62 -3.77 14.15
C ALA A 57 -1.90 -4.29 13.47
N SER A 58 -2.79 -4.95 14.20
CA SER A 58 -3.98 -5.60 13.64
C SER A 58 -5.26 -4.74 13.62
N ARG A 59 -5.29 -3.61 14.34
CA ARG A 59 -6.48 -2.73 14.40
C ARG A 59 -6.71 -1.99 13.08
N ASP A 60 -7.94 -1.51 12.89
CA ASP A 60 -8.23 -0.54 11.83
C ASP A 60 -7.51 0.80 12.12
N GLY A 61 -6.58 1.17 11.24
CA GLY A 61 -5.83 2.42 11.31
C GLY A 61 -6.66 3.66 10.98
N ALA A 62 -7.84 3.50 10.39
CA ALA A 62 -8.75 4.60 10.09
C ALA A 62 -9.45 5.13 11.36
N VAL A 63 -9.70 4.27 12.35
CA VAL A 63 -10.33 4.64 13.63
C VAL A 63 -9.32 5.39 14.50
N PRO A 64 -9.57 6.66 14.87
CA PRO A 64 -8.67 7.42 15.75
C PRO A 64 -8.52 6.77 17.12
N LEU A 65 -7.28 6.76 17.62
CA LEU A 65 -6.92 6.19 18.92
C LEU A 65 -6.15 7.22 19.76
N SER A 66 -6.52 7.34 21.03
CA SER A 66 -5.65 7.93 22.06
C SER A 66 -5.15 6.84 22.99
N VAL A 67 -3.92 6.98 23.49
CA VAL A 67 -3.31 6.06 24.47
C VAL A 67 -2.92 6.85 25.72
N ILE A 68 -3.40 6.40 26.86
CA ILE A 68 -3.09 6.92 28.19
C ILE A 68 -2.41 5.81 28.97
N ALA A 69 -1.37 6.13 29.73
CA ALA A 69 -0.76 5.20 30.66
C ALA A 69 -0.62 5.84 32.05
N TYR A 70 -0.74 5.02 33.10
CA TYR A 70 -0.55 5.48 34.47
C TYR A 70 0.50 4.65 35.21
N GLY A 71 1.09 5.25 36.25
CA GLY A 71 1.96 4.58 37.20
C GLY A 71 3.38 4.26 36.71
N HIS A 72 3.85 4.82 35.60
CA HIS A 72 5.14 4.44 35.00
C HIS A 72 6.31 5.42 35.25
N ASN A 73 6.06 6.62 35.78
CA ASN A 73 7.11 7.62 35.96
C ASN A 73 7.47 7.85 37.44
N ARG A 74 6.47 7.89 38.33
CA ARG A 74 6.63 8.32 39.73
C ARG A 74 6.03 7.35 40.72
N ARG A 75 6.83 6.92 41.69
CA ARG A 75 6.40 6.02 42.77
C ARG A 75 5.53 6.75 43.79
N GLY A 76 4.35 6.21 44.09
CA GLY A 76 3.45 6.73 45.14
C GLY A 76 2.68 8.01 44.76
N ASP A 77 2.77 8.48 43.51
CA ASP A 77 2.06 9.67 43.03
C ASP A 77 0.80 9.27 42.26
N CYS A 78 -0.37 9.64 42.78
CA CYS A 78 -1.66 9.37 42.12
C CYS A 78 -1.93 10.27 40.92
N ARG A 79 -1.11 11.31 40.70
CA ARG A 79 -1.17 12.15 39.49
C ARG A 79 -0.26 11.63 38.37
N ASP A 80 0.22 10.40 38.49
CA ASP A 80 1.13 9.79 37.52
C ASP A 80 0.36 9.18 36.35
N ILE A 81 -0.25 10.05 35.54
CA ILE A 81 -1.04 9.70 34.37
C ILE A 81 -0.51 10.53 33.19
N GLU A 82 -0.21 9.87 32.08
CA GLU A 82 0.35 10.49 30.87
C GLU A 82 -0.50 10.12 29.66
N VAL A 83 -0.77 11.10 28.80
CA VAL A 83 -1.29 10.86 27.45
C VAL A 83 -0.10 10.48 26.56
N VAL A 84 0.16 9.18 26.47
CA VAL A 84 1.24 8.59 25.67
C VAL A 84 1.06 8.91 24.18
N ALA A 85 -0.19 8.93 23.72
CA ALA A 85 -0.54 9.38 22.38
C ALA A 85 -1.89 10.13 22.40
N PRO A 86 -1.94 11.38 21.88
CA PRO A 86 -3.20 12.11 21.77
C PRO A 86 -4.13 11.46 20.74
N MET A 87 -5.41 11.81 20.79
CA MET A 87 -6.42 11.32 19.84
C MET A 87 -6.02 11.61 18.39
N GLY A 88 -5.87 10.56 17.60
CA GLY A 88 -5.55 10.68 16.18
C GLY A 88 -5.15 9.33 15.55
N GLN A 89 -4.64 9.39 14.31
CA GLN A 89 -4.04 8.24 13.65
C GLN A 89 -2.54 8.26 13.95
N THR A 90 -2.07 7.30 14.74
CA THR A 90 -0.64 7.14 15.05
C THR A 90 -0.17 5.81 14.47
N ALA A 91 0.99 5.80 13.82
CA ALA A 91 1.55 4.57 13.25
C ALA A 91 1.78 3.51 14.34
N PRO A 92 1.42 2.23 14.10
CA PRO A 92 1.52 1.16 15.10
C PRO A 92 2.88 1.06 15.79
N GLY A 93 3.98 1.04 15.02
CA GLY A 93 5.34 0.94 15.57
C GLY A 93 5.75 2.12 16.47
N THR A 94 5.15 3.30 16.27
CA THR A 94 5.38 4.45 17.17
C THR A 94 4.71 4.24 18.53
N LEU A 95 3.48 3.70 18.55
CA LEU A 95 2.77 3.38 19.79
C LEU A 95 3.44 2.23 20.54
N GLU A 96 3.89 1.20 19.83
CA GLU A 96 4.62 0.07 20.39
C GLU A 96 5.93 0.53 21.07
N THR A 97 6.72 1.37 20.40
CA THR A 97 7.96 1.93 20.95
C THR A 97 7.69 2.73 22.23
N ARG A 98 6.62 3.54 22.24
CA ARG A 98 6.23 4.32 23.43
C ARG A 98 5.79 3.43 24.58
N LEU A 99 4.97 2.39 24.33
CA LEU A 99 4.56 1.43 25.37
C LEU A 99 5.73 0.62 25.94
N ARG A 100 6.69 0.21 25.10
CA ARG A 100 7.91 -0.49 25.55
C ARG A 100 8.76 0.37 26.49
N GLY A 101 8.72 1.70 26.34
CA GLY A 101 9.42 2.64 27.21
C GLY A 101 8.81 2.83 28.60
N LEU A 102 7.55 2.43 28.83
CA LEU A 102 6.86 2.65 30.10
C LEU A 102 7.39 1.76 31.21
N MET A 103 7.86 2.30 32.32
CA MET A 103 8.54 1.50 33.35
C MET A 103 7.68 1.36 34.63
N PRO A 104 7.15 0.16 34.98
CA PRO A 104 6.14 0.10 36.03
C PRO A 104 6.65 0.45 37.43
N ARG A 105 6.11 1.49 38.10
CA ARG A 105 6.70 2.02 39.35
C ARG A 105 5.71 2.58 40.37
N GLY A 106 4.53 2.95 39.93
CA GLY A 106 3.60 3.86 40.61
C GLY A 106 2.34 3.20 41.13
N MET A 107 1.36 4.04 41.43
CA MET A 107 0.02 3.66 41.96
C MET A 107 -0.96 3.43 40.80
N THR A 108 -2.20 3.03 41.13
CA THR A 108 -3.27 2.68 40.18
C THR A 108 -4.43 3.70 40.27
N PRO A 109 -4.29 4.92 39.71
CA PRO A 109 -5.33 5.97 39.74
C PRO A 109 -6.38 5.74 38.64
N LEU A 110 -7.21 4.69 38.77
CA LEU A 110 -8.19 4.29 37.74
C LEU A 110 -9.20 5.41 37.43
N THR A 111 -9.73 6.04 38.47
CA THR A 111 -10.77 7.07 38.37
C THR A 111 -10.25 8.29 37.61
N ASP A 112 -9.08 8.82 37.99
CA ASP A 112 -8.50 9.97 37.32
C ASP A 112 -8.07 9.63 35.88
N SER A 113 -7.66 8.38 35.62
CA SER A 113 -7.28 7.93 34.27
C SER A 113 -8.50 7.82 33.34
N LEU A 114 -9.63 7.33 33.85
CA LEU A 114 -10.91 7.29 33.11
C LEU A 114 -11.45 8.70 32.85
N ALA A 115 -11.26 9.63 33.79
CA ALA A 115 -11.64 11.04 33.60
C ALA A 115 -10.78 11.69 32.50
N LEU A 116 -9.47 11.45 32.51
CA LEU A 116 -8.58 11.93 31.45
C LEU A 116 -8.91 11.29 30.10
N ALA A 117 -9.28 10.00 30.08
CA ALA A 117 -9.72 9.31 28.87
C ALA A 117 -10.94 9.99 28.25
N ARG A 118 -11.89 10.41 29.09
CA ARG A 118 -13.02 11.20 28.65
C ARG A 118 -12.59 12.53 28.01
N ASP A 119 -11.65 13.24 28.62
CA ASP A 119 -11.16 14.52 28.10
C ASP A 119 -10.46 14.39 26.73
N GLN A 120 -9.98 13.20 26.36
CA GLN A 120 -9.41 12.93 25.04
C GLN A 120 -10.48 12.71 23.95
N ILE A 121 -11.74 12.45 24.32
CA ILE A 121 -12.82 12.19 23.36
C ILE A 121 -13.28 13.54 22.76
N PRO A 122 -13.21 13.73 21.43
CA PRO A 122 -13.67 14.96 20.81
C PRO A 122 -15.18 15.18 21.04
N PRO A 123 -15.64 16.41 21.32
CA PRO A 123 -17.07 16.70 21.49
C PRO A 123 -17.94 16.40 20.26
N ALA A 124 -17.32 16.28 19.08
CA ALA A 124 -17.99 15.99 17.81
C ALA A 124 -18.17 14.49 17.53
N ALA A 125 -17.61 13.60 18.36
CA ALA A 125 -17.76 12.16 18.19
C ALA A 125 -19.19 11.71 18.54
N GLU A 126 -19.79 10.85 17.71
CA GLU A 126 -21.12 10.30 17.98
C GLU A 126 -21.08 9.20 19.05
N GLY A 127 -19.97 8.47 19.14
CA GLY A 127 -19.69 7.52 20.22
C GLY A 127 -18.19 7.30 20.48
N ALA A 128 -17.86 6.64 21.59
CA ALA A 128 -16.48 6.34 21.95
C ALA A 128 -16.35 5.04 22.74
N ASP A 129 -15.23 4.35 22.55
CA ASP A 129 -14.87 3.14 23.30
C ASP A 129 -13.62 3.40 24.14
N ILE A 130 -13.75 3.29 25.46
CA ILE A 130 -12.62 3.37 26.40
C ILE A 130 -12.22 1.94 26.76
N ILE A 131 -10.96 1.58 26.52
CA ILE A 131 -10.42 0.24 26.76
C ILE A 131 -9.48 0.33 27.96
N LEU A 132 -9.90 -0.12 29.13
CA LEU A 132 -9.08 -0.13 30.35
C LEU A 132 -8.39 -1.49 30.49
N VAL A 133 -7.07 -1.52 30.39
CA VAL A 133 -6.25 -2.71 30.67
C VAL A 133 -5.58 -2.51 32.01
N THR A 134 -5.96 -3.31 33.02
CA THR A 134 -5.49 -3.13 34.42
C THR A 134 -5.17 -4.46 35.10
N ASP A 135 -4.13 -4.46 35.95
CA ASP A 135 -3.79 -5.60 36.81
C ASP A 135 -4.10 -5.38 38.30
N GLY A 136 -4.80 -4.27 38.60
CA GLY A 136 -5.10 -3.84 39.96
C GLY A 136 -6.45 -3.12 40.12
N LEU A 137 -6.88 -3.00 41.37
CA LEU A 137 -7.98 -2.15 41.79
C LEU A 137 -7.49 -0.71 42.04
N GLU A 138 -8.44 0.22 42.15
CA GLU A 138 -8.17 1.61 42.51
C GLU A 138 -7.42 1.73 43.84
N THR A 139 -6.25 2.39 43.84
CA THR A 139 -5.42 2.59 45.04
C THR A 139 -5.24 4.05 45.43
N CYS A 140 -5.84 4.98 44.68
CA CYS A 140 -5.70 6.43 44.88
C CYS A 140 -6.93 7.10 45.50
N GLY A 141 -7.89 6.31 45.98
CA GLY A 141 -9.05 6.80 46.73
C GLY A 141 -10.16 7.38 45.87
N GLY A 142 -10.09 7.18 44.55
CA GLY A 142 -11.19 7.47 43.63
C GLY A 142 -12.33 6.44 43.72
N ASP A 143 -13.43 6.74 43.03
CA ASP A 143 -14.56 5.82 42.84
C ASP A 143 -14.82 5.66 41.33
N PRO A 144 -14.25 4.62 40.68
CA PRO A 144 -14.40 4.46 39.24
C PRO A 144 -15.83 4.07 38.85
N CYS A 145 -16.61 3.48 39.76
CA CYS A 145 -18.02 3.17 39.52
C CYS A 145 -18.88 4.44 39.46
N ALA A 146 -18.66 5.37 40.40
CA ALA A 146 -19.36 6.65 40.41
C ALA A 146 -19.03 7.48 39.15
N LEU A 147 -17.77 7.46 38.72
CA LEU A 147 -17.35 8.11 37.48
C LEU A 147 -17.99 7.44 36.25
N ALA A 148 -17.99 6.12 36.15
CA ALA A 148 -18.62 5.41 35.03
C ALA A 148 -20.12 5.73 34.91
N ALA A 149 -20.82 5.84 36.05
CA ALA A 149 -22.21 6.29 36.07
C ALA A 149 -22.38 7.73 35.55
N SER A 150 -21.40 8.62 35.78
CA SER A 150 -21.43 9.97 35.20
C SER A 150 -21.20 9.96 33.70
N LEU A 151 -20.22 9.17 33.21
CA LEU A 151 -19.89 9.05 31.78
C LEU A 151 -21.09 8.57 30.95
N ALA A 152 -21.85 7.59 31.48
CA ALA A 152 -23.06 7.07 30.85
C ALA A 152 -24.17 8.12 30.64
N ASN A 153 -24.11 9.27 31.33
CA ASN A 153 -25.12 10.32 31.29
C ASN A 153 -24.68 11.57 30.48
N GLU A 154 -23.50 11.57 29.85
CA GLU A 154 -22.93 12.78 29.22
C GLU A 154 -23.36 13.04 27.76
N GLY A 155 -24.30 12.25 27.23
CA GLY A 155 -24.90 12.48 25.91
C GLY A 155 -24.05 12.08 24.71
N ILE A 156 -22.84 11.56 24.94
CA ILE A 156 -22.02 10.83 23.96
C ILE A 156 -22.11 9.35 24.32
N ASP A 157 -22.27 8.47 23.34
CA ASP A 157 -22.39 7.02 23.58
C ASP A 157 -21.03 6.40 23.93
N ILE A 158 -20.64 6.50 25.21
CA ILE A 158 -19.36 6.00 25.74
C ILE A 158 -19.53 4.60 26.31
N ARG A 159 -18.78 3.65 25.78
CA ARG A 159 -18.64 2.30 26.34
C ARG A 159 -17.27 2.14 26.96
N ALA A 160 -17.21 1.77 28.24
CA ALA A 160 -15.95 1.50 28.92
C ALA A 160 -15.78 -0.01 29.11
N HIS A 161 -14.85 -0.59 28.35
CA HIS A 161 -14.45 -1.99 28.44
C HIS A 161 -13.35 -2.13 29.49
N VAL A 162 -13.38 -3.22 30.27
CA VAL A 162 -12.39 -3.51 31.30
C VAL A 162 -11.76 -4.86 31.03
N VAL A 163 -10.45 -4.87 30.84
CA VAL A 163 -9.62 -6.06 30.65
C VAL A 163 -8.75 -6.22 31.89
N GLY A 164 -9.19 -7.09 32.81
CA GLY A 164 -8.44 -7.42 34.02
C GLY A 164 -7.36 -8.44 33.72
N PHE A 165 -6.09 -8.05 33.82
CA PHE A 165 -4.94 -8.90 33.52
C PHE A 165 -4.25 -9.40 34.79
N GLY A 166 -4.31 -10.71 35.05
CA GLY A 166 -3.80 -11.31 36.27
C GLY A 166 -4.58 -10.95 37.54
N LEU A 167 -5.83 -10.51 37.39
CA LEU A 167 -6.77 -10.27 38.48
C LEU A 167 -7.57 -11.54 38.82
N SER A 168 -7.89 -11.71 40.10
CA SER A 168 -8.83 -12.75 40.52
C SER A 168 -10.25 -12.42 40.08
N ALA A 169 -11.11 -13.43 39.99
CA ALA A 169 -12.52 -13.24 39.62
C ALA A 169 -13.25 -12.26 40.55
N ALA A 170 -12.87 -12.19 41.83
CA ALA A 170 -13.45 -11.26 42.80
C ALA A 170 -13.00 -9.81 42.55
N GLU A 171 -11.75 -9.60 42.12
CA GLU A 171 -11.22 -8.28 41.78
C GLU A 171 -11.80 -7.78 40.45
N VAL A 172 -11.90 -8.64 39.44
CA VAL A 172 -12.57 -8.30 38.17
C VAL A 172 -14.04 -7.96 38.42
N ALA A 173 -14.74 -8.73 39.27
CA ALA A 173 -16.12 -8.44 39.66
C ALA A 173 -16.27 -7.08 40.38
N ALA A 174 -15.25 -6.63 41.13
CA ALA A 174 -15.29 -5.32 41.77
C ALA A 174 -15.25 -4.15 40.75
N LEU A 175 -14.80 -4.40 39.52
CA LEU A 175 -14.77 -3.43 38.43
C LEU A 175 -15.99 -3.54 37.48
N SER A 176 -16.89 -4.52 37.68
CA SER A 176 -18.03 -4.75 36.78
C SER A 176 -18.95 -3.53 36.67
N CYS A 177 -19.02 -2.71 37.72
CA CYS A 177 -19.78 -1.48 37.71
C CYS A 177 -19.41 -0.56 36.53
N ILE A 178 -18.15 -0.53 36.09
CA ILE A 178 -17.69 0.33 35.01
C ILE A 178 -18.37 -0.08 33.70
N THR A 179 -18.36 -1.38 33.43
CA THR A 179 -18.97 -1.98 32.23
C THR A 179 -20.50 -1.98 32.31
N ASP A 180 -21.07 -2.27 33.48
CA ASP A 180 -22.52 -2.32 33.71
C ASP A 180 -23.19 -0.95 33.51
N GLN A 181 -22.50 0.14 33.89
CA GLN A 181 -23.03 1.50 33.72
C GLN A 181 -22.90 2.02 32.29
N THR A 182 -21.84 1.64 31.57
CA THR A 182 -21.51 2.19 30.25
C THR A 182 -21.88 1.26 29.08
N GLY A 183 -22.33 0.03 29.35
CA GLY A 183 -22.61 -0.98 28.32
C GLY A 183 -21.36 -1.58 27.69
N GLY A 184 -20.19 -1.45 28.33
CA GLY A 184 -18.93 -2.07 27.90
C GLY A 184 -18.83 -3.55 28.28
N MET A 185 -17.71 -4.18 27.92
CA MET A 185 -17.44 -5.60 28.18
C MET A 185 -16.39 -5.79 29.27
N LEU A 186 -16.55 -6.84 30.08
CA LEU A 186 -15.64 -7.20 31.17
C LEU A 186 -14.92 -8.51 30.85
N PHE A 187 -13.59 -8.49 30.89
CA PHE A 187 -12.74 -9.65 30.64
C PHE A 187 -11.84 -9.95 31.83
N GLN A 188 -11.70 -11.23 32.14
CA GLN A 188 -10.66 -11.74 33.03
C GLN A 188 -9.64 -12.49 32.16
N THR A 189 -8.38 -12.08 32.25
CA THR A 189 -7.29 -12.63 31.43
C THR A 189 -6.11 -12.97 32.33
N ASN A 190 -5.50 -14.14 32.14
CA ASN A 190 -4.39 -14.66 32.94
C ASN A 190 -3.16 -15.00 32.09
N SER A 191 -3.27 -14.92 30.76
CA SER A 191 -2.20 -15.19 29.80
C SER A 191 -2.23 -14.16 28.66
N GLY A 192 -1.14 -14.09 27.89
CA GLY A 192 -1.06 -13.21 26.72
C GLY A 192 -2.09 -13.57 25.64
N ALA A 193 -2.35 -14.86 25.43
CA ALA A 193 -3.36 -15.32 24.48
C ALA A 193 -4.77 -14.87 24.88
N GLU A 194 -5.13 -14.95 26.17
CA GLU A 194 -6.41 -14.47 26.67
C GLU A 194 -6.54 -12.94 26.56
N LEU A 195 -5.44 -12.21 26.83
CA LEU A 195 -5.38 -10.75 26.66
C LEU A 195 -5.59 -10.35 25.19
N ALA A 196 -4.92 -11.03 24.26
CA ALA A 196 -5.06 -10.78 22.83
C ALA A 196 -6.49 -11.04 22.35
N GLN A 197 -7.09 -12.16 22.78
CA GLN A 197 -8.47 -12.50 22.45
C GLN A 197 -9.47 -11.46 23.01
N ALA A 198 -9.25 -10.96 24.22
CA ALA A 198 -10.08 -9.91 24.81
C ALA A 198 -10.03 -8.61 24.00
N LEU A 199 -8.84 -8.15 23.59
CA LEU A 199 -8.68 -6.95 22.77
C LEU A 199 -9.29 -7.10 21.38
N GLN A 200 -9.19 -8.29 20.78
CA GLN A 200 -9.87 -8.60 19.52
C GLN A 200 -11.39 -8.55 19.67
N GLN A 201 -11.96 -9.03 20.77
CA GLN A 201 -13.41 -8.95 21.01
C GLN A 201 -13.89 -7.50 21.26
N VAL A 202 -13.09 -6.68 21.94
CA VAL A 202 -13.40 -5.25 22.13
C VAL A 202 -13.31 -4.48 20.81
N SER A 203 -12.40 -4.87 19.93
CA SER A 203 -12.12 -4.18 18.66
C SER A 203 -12.88 -4.74 17.47
N ALA A 204 -13.45 -5.93 17.61
CA ALA A 204 -14.49 -6.41 16.72
C ALA A 204 -15.62 -5.39 16.79
N VAL A 205 -15.85 -4.72 15.66
CA VAL A 205 -16.94 -3.75 15.49
C VAL A 205 -18.20 -4.37 16.07
N VAL A 206 -18.59 -3.93 17.26
CA VAL A 206 -19.89 -4.29 17.83
C VAL A 206 -20.89 -3.67 16.86
N PRO A 207 -21.63 -4.48 16.08
CA PRO A 207 -22.72 -3.95 15.29
C PRO A 207 -23.66 -3.26 16.28
N ALA A 208 -24.19 -2.09 15.90
CA ALA A 208 -25.28 -1.46 16.64
C ALA A 208 -26.31 -2.54 17.06
N PRO A 209 -26.90 -2.44 18.28
CA PRO A 209 -27.81 -3.47 18.77
C PRO A 209 -28.80 -3.85 17.68
N GLU A 210 -28.81 -5.15 17.35
CA GLU A 210 -29.58 -5.73 16.26
C GLU A 210 -30.99 -5.13 16.27
N ALA A 211 -31.32 -4.42 15.18
CA ALA A 211 -32.70 -4.33 14.77
C ALA A 211 -33.26 -5.76 14.78
N PRO A 212 -34.52 -5.98 15.23
CA PRO A 212 -35.13 -7.32 15.24
C PRO A 212 -34.77 -8.05 13.95
N PRO A 213 -34.33 -9.32 14.03
CA PRO A 213 -33.55 -9.99 12.98
C PRO A 213 -34.14 -9.62 11.64
N GLU A 214 -33.35 -8.92 10.82
CA GLU A 214 -33.74 -8.70 9.44
C GLU A 214 -34.07 -10.09 8.90
N PRO A 215 -35.29 -10.30 8.37
CA PRO A 215 -35.68 -11.61 7.88
C PRO A 215 -34.56 -12.10 6.99
N ALA A 216 -34.03 -13.30 7.28
CA ALA A 216 -32.96 -13.93 6.52
C ALA A 216 -33.15 -13.61 5.04
N PRO A 217 -32.08 -13.20 4.32
CA PRO A 217 -32.20 -12.79 2.92
C PRO A 217 -33.11 -13.81 2.24
N PRO A 218 -34.23 -13.36 1.63
CA PRO A 218 -35.18 -14.28 1.06
C PRO A 218 -34.37 -15.20 0.16
N THR A 219 -34.46 -16.51 0.41
CA THR A 219 -34.04 -17.57 -0.51
C THR A 219 -34.11 -17.03 -1.94
N ALA A 220 -32.94 -16.80 -2.56
CA ALA A 220 -32.73 -16.02 -3.78
C ALA A 220 -33.96 -15.23 -4.24
N ALA A 221 -34.00 -13.92 -3.94
CA ALA A 221 -35.10 -13.07 -4.38
C ALA A 221 -35.33 -13.18 -5.90
N PHE A 222 -34.28 -13.51 -6.67
CA PHE A 222 -34.31 -13.70 -8.12
C PHE A 222 -33.81 -15.09 -8.55
N ASP A 223 -34.33 -15.61 -9.65
CA ASP A 223 -33.97 -16.93 -10.21
C ASP A 223 -32.72 -16.92 -11.13
N ILE A 224 -32.01 -15.80 -11.20
CA ILE A 224 -30.89 -15.60 -12.13
C ILE A 224 -29.57 -16.26 -11.69
N GLY A 225 -29.44 -16.65 -10.42
CA GLY A 225 -28.16 -17.07 -9.81
C GLY A 225 -27.36 -15.89 -9.29
N ASP A 226 -26.11 -16.12 -8.90
CA ASP A 226 -25.16 -15.15 -8.34
C ASP A 226 -24.24 -14.50 -9.39
N ARG A 227 -24.34 -14.92 -10.66
CA ARG A 227 -23.53 -14.40 -11.77
C ARG A 227 -24.37 -13.97 -12.96
N ALA A 228 -23.84 -13.08 -13.78
CA ALA A 228 -24.40 -12.66 -15.07
C ALA A 228 -23.27 -12.37 -16.08
N GLU A 229 -23.44 -12.72 -17.35
CA GLU A 229 -22.49 -12.33 -18.40
C GLU A 229 -22.76 -10.91 -18.85
N ALA A 230 -21.70 -10.13 -18.98
CA ALA A 230 -21.80 -8.73 -19.36
C ALA A 230 -22.55 -8.56 -20.68
N GLY A 231 -23.57 -7.70 -20.67
CA GLY A 231 -24.36 -7.36 -21.85
C GLY A 231 -25.40 -8.39 -22.31
N PHE A 232 -25.46 -9.60 -21.72
CA PHE A 232 -26.49 -10.59 -22.05
C PHE A 232 -27.84 -10.23 -21.41
N THR A 233 -28.93 -10.67 -22.04
CA THR A 233 -30.29 -10.40 -21.56
C THR A 233 -30.86 -11.63 -20.86
N TYR A 234 -31.32 -11.43 -19.63
CA TYR A 234 -31.86 -12.44 -18.75
C TYR A 234 -33.36 -12.27 -18.59
N THR A 235 -34.07 -13.39 -18.50
CA THR A 235 -35.46 -13.42 -18.04
C THR A 235 -35.42 -13.70 -16.55
N ILE A 236 -35.79 -12.70 -15.76
CA ILE A 236 -35.63 -12.67 -14.31
C ILE A 236 -37.02 -12.82 -13.69
N THR A 237 -37.21 -13.90 -12.96
CA THR A 237 -38.31 -14.12 -12.04
C THR A 237 -37.90 -13.64 -10.66
N TRP A 238 -38.82 -13.07 -9.90
CA TRP A 238 -38.59 -12.80 -8.48
C TRP A 238 -39.70 -13.35 -7.59
N ASN A 239 -39.39 -13.56 -6.32
CA ASN A 239 -40.36 -13.93 -5.29
C ASN A 239 -40.71 -12.70 -4.45
N GLY A 240 -42.01 -12.36 -4.33
CA GLY A 240 -42.47 -11.23 -3.50
C GLY A 240 -43.59 -10.39 -4.12
N THR A 241 -43.88 -9.23 -3.53
CA THR A 241 -45.07 -8.40 -3.80
C THR A 241 -44.80 -7.12 -4.61
N ALA A 242 -43.73 -7.07 -5.41
CA ALA A 242 -43.40 -5.88 -6.21
C ALA A 242 -44.56 -5.47 -7.15
N GLY A 243 -44.82 -4.17 -7.25
CA GLY A 243 -45.86 -3.56 -8.06
C GLY A 243 -45.43 -3.26 -9.51
N PRO A 244 -46.38 -3.02 -10.43
CA PRO A 244 -46.09 -2.78 -11.84
C PRO A 244 -45.34 -1.47 -12.11
N THR A 245 -45.36 -0.53 -11.16
CA THR A 245 -44.66 0.77 -11.24
C THR A 245 -43.27 0.75 -10.61
N ASP A 246 -42.93 -0.31 -9.88
CA ASP A 246 -41.61 -0.46 -9.27
C ASP A 246 -40.56 -0.73 -10.34
N GLN A 247 -39.31 -0.48 -10.00
CA GLN A 247 -38.19 -0.62 -10.90
C GLN A 247 -37.37 -1.85 -10.51
N LEU A 248 -36.88 -2.58 -11.51
CA LEU A 248 -36.00 -3.73 -11.33
C LEU A 248 -34.78 -3.54 -12.21
N GLY A 249 -33.59 -3.83 -11.70
CA GLY A 249 -32.37 -3.85 -12.50
C GLY A 249 -31.08 -3.92 -11.72
N PHE A 250 -29.98 -3.94 -12.47
CA PHE A 250 -28.62 -3.95 -11.94
C PHE A 250 -28.15 -2.54 -11.58
N VAL A 251 -27.50 -2.42 -10.43
CA VAL A 251 -26.83 -1.21 -9.95
C VAL A 251 -25.44 -1.60 -9.44
N PRO A 252 -24.42 -0.71 -9.44
CA PRO A 252 -23.14 -1.01 -8.81
C PRO A 252 -23.33 -1.46 -7.36
N GLN A 253 -22.47 -2.35 -6.86
CA GLN A 253 -22.62 -2.92 -5.51
C GLN A 253 -22.76 -1.82 -4.45
N GLY A 254 -23.76 -1.95 -3.57
CA GLY A 254 -24.05 -0.98 -2.51
C GLY A 254 -24.86 0.23 -2.96
N GLU A 255 -25.02 0.48 -4.27
CA GLU A 255 -25.85 1.57 -4.76
C GLU A 255 -27.35 1.22 -4.74
N THR A 256 -28.19 2.26 -4.77
CA THR A 256 -29.65 2.14 -4.87
C THR A 256 -30.23 3.05 -5.96
N ARG A 257 -29.37 3.85 -6.62
CA ARG A 257 -29.77 4.83 -7.62
C ARG A 257 -29.90 4.15 -8.98
N ALA A 258 -31.03 4.37 -9.64
CA ALA A 258 -31.29 3.85 -10.97
C ALA A 258 -30.32 4.47 -12.00
N PRO A 259 -29.46 3.68 -12.68
CA PRO A 259 -28.75 4.14 -13.85
C PRO A 259 -29.74 4.33 -15.01
N ALA A 260 -29.47 5.30 -15.89
CA ALA A 260 -30.24 5.46 -17.12
C ALA A 260 -29.73 4.47 -18.18
N SER A 261 -30.04 3.18 -18.02
CA SER A 261 -29.54 2.11 -18.88
C SER A 261 -30.58 1.01 -19.12
N SER A 262 -30.36 0.15 -20.12
CA SER A 262 -31.17 -1.06 -20.33
C SER A 262 -31.07 -2.08 -19.19
N SER A 263 -30.10 -1.89 -18.30
CA SER A 263 -29.89 -2.71 -17.11
C SER A 263 -30.85 -2.37 -15.99
N PHE A 264 -31.58 -1.24 -16.07
CA PHE A 264 -32.51 -0.81 -15.05
C PHE A 264 -33.80 -0.19 -15.63
N GLY A 265 -34.96 -0.60 -15.13
CA GLY A 265 -36.21 -0.06 -15.65
C GLY A 265 -37.44 -0.47 -14.88
N THR A 266 -38.58 0.13 -15.24
CA THR A 266 -39.89 -0.20 -14.64
C THR A 266 -40.32 -1.62 -15.01
N ILE A 267 -40.86 -2.35 -14.04
CA ILE A 267 -41.33 -3.73 -14.22
C ILE A 267 -42.46 -3.81 -15.26
N ASN A 268 -43.33 -2.80 -15.28
CA ASN A 268 -44.53 -2.74 -16.11
C ASN A 268 -45.55 -3.83 -15.76
N THR A 269 -46.68 -3.81 -16.45
CA THR A 269 -47.81 -4.69 -16.17
C THR A 269 -47.91 -5.86 -17.16
N SER A 270 -48.34 -7.03 -16.67
CA SER A 270 -48.76 -8.19 -17.46
C SER A 270 -50.29 -8.30 -17.60
N GLY A 271 -51.04 -7.51 -16.81
CA GLY A 271 -52.51 -7.43 -16.75
C GLY A 271 -52.96 -6.46 -15.65
N PRO A 272 -54.21 -5.98 -15.59
CA PRO A 272 -54.62 -4.87 -14.74
C PRO A 272 -54.18 -5.02 -13.27
N GLY A 273 -53.23 -4.17 -12.83
CA GLY A 273 -52.71 -4.16 -11.47
C GLY A 273 -51.68 -5.24 -11.12
N VAL A 274 -51.32 -6.13 -12.06
CA VAL A 274 -50.35 -7.21 -11.87
C VAL A 274 -49.00 -6.82 -12.48
N ALA A 275 -47.95 -6.91 -11.67
CA ALA A 275 -46.57 -6.72 -12.10
C ALA A 275 -46.13 -7.83 -13.07
N ARG A 276 -45.35 -7.48 -14.10
CA ARG A 276 -44.83 -8.43 -15.08
C ARG A 276 -43.70 -9.27 -14.49
N ASN A 277 -44.03 -10.48 -14.06
CA ASN A 277 -43.09 -11.47 -13.54
C ASN A 277 -43.24 -12.77 -14.38
N PRO A 278 -42.20 -13.23 -15.11
CA PRO A 278 -40.83 -12.69 -15.16
C PRO A 278 -40.69 -11.43 -16.05
N VAL A 279 -39.59 -10.71 -15.86
CA VAL A 279 -39.22 -9.53 -16.64
C VAL A 279 -37.86 -9.72 -17.31
N THR A 280 -37.64 -9.11 -18.48
CA THR A 280 -36.33 -9.12 -19.13
C THR A 280 -35.46 -7.95 -18.72
N ARG A 281 -34.19 -8.19 -18.39
CA ARG A 281 -33.18 -7.16 -18.15
C ARG A 281 -31.84 -7.55 -18.76
N THR A 282 -31.10 -6.55 -19.22
CA THR A 282 -29.77 -6.75 -19.79
C THR A 282 -28.72 -6.48 -18.74
N ALA A 283 -27.83 -7.43 -18.47
CA ALA A 283 -26.71 -7.22 -17.56
C ALA A 283 -25.83 -6.05 -18.04
N PRO A 284 -25.20 -5.30 -17.13
CA PRO A 284 -24.24 -4.25 -17.46
C PRO A 284 -23.19 -4.72 -18.49
N ALA A 285 -22.70 -3.83 -19.35
CA ALA A 285 -21.70 -4.18 -20.35
C ALA A 285 -20.28 -4.31 -19.76
N THR A 286 -20.06 -3.74 -18.57
CA THR A 286 -18.77 -3.75 -17.87
C THR A 286 -18.78 -4.84 -16.80
N PRO A 287 -17.85 -5.81 -16.84
CA PRO A 287 -17.67 -6.78 -15.76
C PRO A 287 -17.40 -6.12 -14.40
N GLY A 288 -17.79 -6.77 -13.31
CA GLY A 288 -17.61 -6.27 -11.94
C GLY A 288 -18.71 -6.73 -10.99
N LEU A 289 -18.70 -6.19 -9.76
CA LEU A 289 -19.69 -6.50 -8.73
C LEU A 289 -20.89 -5.55 -8.81
N TYR A 290 -22.09 -6.11 -8.85
CA TYR A 290 -23.35 -5.39 -8.95
C TYR A 290 -24.39 -5.95 -7.98
N ASP A 291 -25.38 -5.14 -7.61
CA ASP A 291 -26.60 -5.59 -6.98
C ASP A 291 -27.72 -5.64 -8.03
N LEU A 292 -28.45 -6.75 -8.09
CA LEU A 292 -29.77 -6.81 -8.71
C LEU A 292 -30.81 -6.40 -7.66
N ILE A 293 -31.50 -5.28 -7.89
CA ILE A 293 -32.47 -4.75 -6.95
C ILE A 293 -33.86 -4.59 -7.55
N ILE A 294 -34.88 -4.71 -6.70
CA ILE A 294 -36.20 -4.11 -6.93
C ILE A 294 -36.31 -2.88 -6.04
N ARG A 295 -36.67 -1.75 -6.65
CA ARG A 295 -36.85 -0.46 -5.97
C ARG A 295 -38.26 0.06 -6.15
N SER A 296 -38.90 0.43 -5.06
CA SER A 296 -40.22 1.01 -5.05
C SER A 296 -40.22 2.43 -5.65
N THR A 297 -41.41 2.93 -6.00
CA THR A 297 -41.55 4.33 -6.42
C THR A 297 -41.18 5.36 -5.34
N SER A 298 -41.21 5.01 -4.05
CA SER A 298 -40.74 5.86 -2.95
C SER A 298 -39.21 5.84 -2.79
N GLY A 299 -38.51 4.94 -3.50
CA GLY A 299 -37.07 4.82 -3.50
C GLY A 299 -36.51 3.74 -2.57
N GLU A 300 -37.39 3.00 -1.89
CA GLU A 300 -37.05 1.89 -0.99
C GLU A 300 -36.64 0.64 -1.77
N VAL A 301 -35.64 -0.10 -1.30
CA VAL A 301 -35.23 -1.38 -1.90
C VAL A 301 -36.14 -2.49 -1.34
N ILE A 302 -36.94 -3.09 -2.22
CA ILE A 302 -37.89 -4.18 -1.91
C ILE A 302 -37.18 -5.53 -1.89
N ALA A 303 -36.18 -5.71 -2.75
CA ALA A 303 -35.37 -6.91 -2.84
C ALA A 303 -33.98 -6.55 -3.37
N ARG A 304 -32.96 -7.30 -2.92
CA ARG A 304 -31.56 -7.17 -3.33
C ARG A 304 -30.93 -8.55 -3.43
N GLN A 305 -30.10 -8.75 -4.43
CA GLN A 305 -29.24 -9.92 -4.59
C GLN A 305 -27.92 -9.46 -5.22
N GLU A 306 -26.80 -9.87 -4.63
CA GLU A 306 -25.48 -9.61 -5.20
C GLU A 306 -25.29 -10.47 -6.45
N ILE A 307 -24.75 -9.85 -7.50
CA ILE A 307 -24.47 -10.47 -8.78
C ILE A 307 -23.07 -10.06 -9.26
N GLU A 308 -22.22 -11.05 -9.49
CA GLU A 308 -20.97 -10.84 -10.21
C GLU A 308 -21.23 -10.83 -11.73
N VAL A 309 -20.96 -9.71 -12.37
CA VAL A 309 -21.03 -9.60 -13.83
C VAL A 309 -19.68 -10.03 -14.42
N VAL A 310 -19.64 -11.20 -15.06
CA VAL A 310 -18.42 -11.78 -15.62
C VAL A 310 -18.21 -11.36 -17.10
N PRO A 311 -16.96 -11.42 -17.61
CA PRO A 311 -16.68 -11.18 -19.02
C PRO A 311 -17.53 -12.09 -19.95
N PRO A 312 -18.04 -11.57 -21.08
CA PRO A 312 -18.91 -12.34 -21.96
C PRO A 312 -18.12 -13.29 -22.86
N SER A 313 -18.57 -14.54 -22.98
CA SER A 313 -17.95 -15.50 -23.93
C SER A 313 -18.53 -15.34 -25.34
N MET A 314 -17.84 -14.63 -26.25
CA MET A 314 -18.35 -14.32 -27.59
C MET A 314 -17.49 -14.90 -28.70
N GLY A 315 -18.09 -15.18 -29.88
CA GLY A 315 -17.35 -15.74 -31.01
C GLY A 315 -18.23 -16.24 -32.16
N PHE A 316 -17.60 -16.53 -33.31
CA PHE A 316 -18.22 -17.21 -34.47
C PHE A 316 -17.91 -18.71 -34.44
N ASP A 317 -18.72 -19.56 -35.08
CA ASP A 317 -18.35 -20.95 -35.38
C ASP A 317 -17.23 -21.02 -36.43
N PRO A 318 -16.46 -22.13 -36.48
CA PRO A 318 -15.47 -22.36 -37.54
C PRO A 318 -16.11 -22.32 -38.94
N ILE A 319 -15.49 -21.60 -39.88
CA ILE A 319 -16.06 -21.36 -41.22
C ILE A 319 -15.33 -22.19 -42.30
N GLY A 320 -14.00 -22.20 -42.29
CA GLY A 320 -13.20 -22.88 -43.31
C GLY A 320 -13.24 -22.20 -44.68
N SER A 321 -13.40 -22.98 -45.75
CA SER A 321 -13.42 -22.50 -47.14
C SER A 321 -14.85 -22.46 -47.70
N VAL A 322 -15.21 -21.38 -48.40
CA VAL A 322 -16.55 -21.18 -49.00
C VAL A 322 -16.47 -20.80 -50.48
N GLU A 323 -17.56 -20.99 -51.22
CA GLU A 323 -17.62 -20.68 -52.65
C GLU A 323 -17.77 -19.16 -52.90
N PRO A 324 -17.00 -18.55 -53.83
CA PRO A 324 -17.12 -17.14 -54.17
C PRO A 324 -18.54 -16.75 -54.60
N GLY A 325 -19.01 -15.59 -54.13
CA GLY A 325 -20.31 -15.03 -54.48
C GLY A 325 -21.53 -15.72 -53.87
N SER A 326 -21.33 -16.81 -53.12
CA SER A 326 -22.38 -17.61 -52.49
C SER A 326 -22.99 -16.91 -51.26
N ARG A 327 -24.13 -17.40 -50.78
CA ARG A 327 -24.74 -16.96 -49.51
C ARG A 327 -24.41 -17.99 -48.43
N VAL A 328 -23.65 -17.56 -47.43
CA VAL A 328 -23.17 -18.42 -46.34
C VAL A 328 -23.92 -18.06 -45.07
N ARG A 329 -24.35 -19.08 -44.32
CA ARG A 329 -24.90 -18.94 -42.97
C ARG A 329 -23.75 -19.07 -41.98
N PHE A 330 -23.51 -18.01 -41.22
CA PHE A 330 -22.56 -17.96 -40.12
C PHE A 330 -23.31 -18.11 -38.80
N THR A 331 -22.77 -18.92 -37.90
CA THR A 331 -23.27 -19.08 -36.53
C THR A 331 -22.36 -18.32 -35.57
N PHE A 332 -22.93 -17.73 -34.52
CA PHE A 332 -22.21 -16.92 -33.54
C PHE A 332 -22.88 -16.90 -32.18
N ARG A 333 -22.11 -16.57 -31.15
CA ARG A 333 -22.57 -16.24 -29.80
C ARG A 333 -22.15 -14.81 -29.47
N ALA A 334 -23.12 -13.95 -29.19
CA ALA A 334 -22.92 -12.57 -28.76
C ALA A 334 -24.21 -12.02 -28.12
N PRO A 335 -24.14 -10.95 -27.32
CA PRO A 335 -25.30 -10.19 -26.89
C PRO A 335 -26.20 -9.78 -28.07
N GLU A 336 -27.52 -9.99 -27.96
CA GLU A 336 -28.45 -9.53 -29.00
C GLU A 336 -28.77 -8.03 -28.81
N ARG A 337 -28.17 -7.16 -29.63
CA ARG A 337 -28.36 -5.70 -29.54
C ARG A 337 -28.72 -5.08 -30.89
N GLY A 338 -29.70 -4.18 -30.87
CA GLY A 338 -30.34 -3.61 -32.07
C GLY A 338 -29.42 -2.93 -33.09
N GLU A 339 -28.33 -2.36 -32.59
CA GLU A 339 -27.51 -1.43 -33.37
C GLU A 339 -26.11 -1.97 -33.69
N GLU A 340 -25.76 -3.14 -33.15
CA GLU A 340 -24.51 -3.84 -33.42
C GLU A 340 -24.58 -4.57 -34.77
N ARG A 341 -23.42 -4.77 -35.42
CA ARG A 341 -23.35 -5.24 -36.81
C ARG A 341 -22.39 -6.40 -36.98
N ILE A 342 -22.76 -7.33 -37.86
CA ILE A 342 -21.88 -8.37 -38.37
C ILE A 342 -21.57 -8.06 -39.83
N VAL A 343 -20.28 -8.00 -40.17
CA VAL A 343 -19.79 -7.52 -41.47
C VAL A 343 -18.72 -8.46 -42.01
N ILE A 344 -18.63 -8.58 -43.33
CA ILE A 344 -17.47 -9.19 -44.00
C ILE A 344 -16.53 -8.05 -44.42
N ALA A 345 -15.26 -8.19 -44.07
CA ALA A 345 -14.22 -7.22 -44.34
C ALA A 345 -13.01 -7.89 -45.03
N ASP A 346 -12.24 -7.09 -45.77
CA ASP A 346 -10.89 -7.48 -46.17
C ASP A 346 -9.97 -7.50 -44.93
N LEU A 347 -8.92 -8.32 -44.92
CA LEU A 347 -8.06 -8.52 -43.73
C LEU A 347 -7.51 -7.21 -43.15
N ASP A 348 -7.13 -6.26 -44.01
CA ASP A 348 -6.53 -4.98 -43.61
C ASP A 348 -7.53 -3.81 -43.67
N GLN A 349 -8.83 -4.09 -43.86
CA GLN A 349 -9.83 -3.03 -43.96
C GLN A 349 -10.00 -2.33 -42.60
N PRO A 350 -9.92 -0.99 -42.51
CA PRO A 350 -10.22 -0.25 -41.28
C PRO A 350 -11.68 -0.42 -40.83
N VAL A 351 -11.91 -0.41 -39.51
CA VAL A 351 -13.24 -0.66 -38.90
C VAL A 351 -14.27 0.40 -39.29
N ASN A 352 -13.84 1.67 -39.35
CA ASN A 352 -14.66 2.84 -39.63
C ASN A 352 -14.94 3.06 -41.13
N GLU A 353 -14.38 2.23 -42.02
CA GLU A 353 -14.65 2.33 -43.45
C GLU A 353 -16.03 1.73 -43.79
N HIS A 354 -16.64 2.22 -44.88
CA HIS A 354 -17.81 1.53 -45.43
C HIS A 354 -17.43 0.09 -45.76
N GLN A 355 -18.04 -0.84 -45.03
CA GLN A 355 -17.87 -2.27 -45.22
C GLN A 355 -18.25 -2.60 -46.66
N ARG A 356 -17.24 -2.95 -47.47
CA ARG A 356 -17.34 -3.01 -48.94
C ARG A 356 -18.14 -4.24 -49.39
N HIS A 357 -18.29 -5.21 -48.50
CA HIS A 357 -18.99 -6.46 -48.71
C HIS A 357 -20.34 -6.50 -47.96
N SER A 358 -20.86 -7.70 -47.71
CA SER A 358 -22.16 -7.90 -47.08
C SER A 358 -22.14 -7.64 -45.56
N TRP A 359 -23.27 -7.17 -45.02
CA TRP A 359 -23.46 -6.94 -43.59
C TRP A 359 -24.89 -7.25 -43.12
N ALA A 360 -25.09 -7.43 -41.82
CA ALA A 360 -26.40 -7.53 -41.18
C ALA A 360 -26.38 -7.04 -39.72
N PHE A 361 -27.55 -6.76 -39.16
CA PHE A 361 -27.73 -6.50 -37.73
C PHE A 361 -27.65 -7.80 -36.91
N SER A 362 -27.14 -7.71 -35.68
CA SER A 362 -27.05 -8.86 -34.76
C SER A 362 -28.39 -9.18 -34.08
N LEU A 363 -29.23 -8.17 -33.81
CA LEU A 363 -30.56 -8.36 -33.19
C LEU A 363 -31.45 -9.32 -33.97
N SER A 364 -32.18 -10.20 -33.26
CA SER A 364 -33.22 -11.11 -33.77
C SER A 364 -32.72 -12.27 -34.65
N ARG A 365 -31.48 -12.73 -34.42
CA ARG A 365 -30.81 -13.71 -35.27
C ARG A 365 -30.62 -15.09 -34.64
N ASN A 366 -30.98 -15.30 -33.36
CA ASN A 366 -30.79 -16.57 -32.63
C ASN A 366 -29.38 -17.15 -32.88
N GLY A 367 -28.36 -16.29 -32.85
CA GLY A 367 -26.97 -16.68 -33.13
C GLY A 367 -26.67 -17.09 -34.57
N THR A 368 -27.47 -16.71 -35.58
CA THR A 368 -27.18 -17.02 -36.99
C THR A 368 -27.42 -15.87 -37.95
N VAL A 369 -26.48 -15.63 -38.87
CA VAL A 369 -26.58 -14.59 -39.90
C VAL A 369 -26.28 -15.16 -41.27
N THR A 370 -27.01 -14.74 -42.31
CA THR A 370 -26.71 -15.13 -43.70
C THR A 370 -26.19 -13.93 -44.46
N LEU A 371 -24.95 -14.00 -44.94
CA LEU A 371 -24.30 -12.93 -45.71
C LEU A 371 -23.85 -13.47 -47.07
N ARG A 372 -23.80 -12.59 -48.08
CA ARG A 372 -23.21 -12.93 -49.38
C ARG A 372 -21.69 -12.72 -49.29
N VAL A 373 -20.92 -13.76 -49.56
CA VAL A 373 -19.45 -13.67 -49.55
C VAL A 373 -18.93 -13.04 -50.84
N PRO A 374 -17.73 -12.44 -50.83
CA PRO A 374 -17.15 -11.79 -52.01
C PRO A 374 -17.03 -12.72 -53.22
N ASP A 375 -17.08 -12.14 -54.42
CA ASP A 375 -16.93 -12.88 -55.70
C ASP A 375 -15.44 -13.16 -56.03
N VAL A 376 -14.52 -12.49 -55.34
CA VAL A 376 -13.07 -12.60 -55.56
C VAL A 376 -12.50 -13.67 -54.62
N PRO A 377 -11.73 -14.65 -55.12
CA PRO A 377 -11.05 -15.60 -54.26
C PRO A 377 -9.99 -14.92 -53.38
N GLY A 378 -9.95 -15.27 -52.10
CA GLY A 378 -9.04 -14.68 -51.12
C GLY A 378 -9.40 -15.05 -49.69
N GLU A 379 -8.60 -14.59 -48.73
CA GLU A 379 -8.93 -14.65 -47.31
C GLU A 379 -9.71 -13.40 -46.89
N TYR A 380 -10.71 -13.59 -46.05
CA TYR A 380 -11.59 -12.54 -45.56
C TYR A 380 -11.82 -12.69 -44.06
N GLU A 381 -12.31 -11.63 -43.45
CA GLU A 381 -12.60 -11.58 -42.03
C GLU A 381 -14.09 -11.29 -41.79
N LEU A 382 -14.72 -12.11 -40.95
CA LEU A 382 -16.06 -11.85 -40.42
C LEU A 382 -15.90 -11.13 -39.09
N ARG A 383 -16.50 -9.95 -38.94
CA ARG A 383 -16.34 -9.10 -37.74
C ARG A 383 -17.67 -8.84 -37.08
N TYR A 384 -17.69 -8.86 -35.75
CA TYR A 384 -18.75 -8.33 -34.92
C TYR A 384 -18.36 -6.94 -34.41
N LEU A 385 -19.15 -5.93 -34.73
CA LEU A 385 -18.85 -4.53 -34.41
C LEU A 385 -19.78 -3.99 -33.34
N ASN A 386 -19.24 -3.11 -32.50
CA ASN A 386 -20.03 -2.33 -31.55
C ASN A 386 -21.06 -1.41 -32.26
N ARG A 387 -21.95 -0.80 -31.48
CA ARG A 387 -23.04 0.07 -31.98
C ARG A 387 -22.53 1.23 -32.83
N GLU A 388 -21.43 1.85 -32.41
CA GLU A 388 -20.80 3.00 -33.06
C GLU A 388 -20.00 2.62 -34.31
N ARG A 389 -19.75 1.32 -34.53
CA ARG A 389 -18.92 0.76 -35.62
C ARG A 389 -17.47 1.26 -35.59
N THR A 390 -16.97 1.52 -34.39
CA THR A 390 -15.61 1.98 -34.15
C THR A 390 -14.71 0.85 -33.65
N GLU A 391 -15.30 -0.22 -33.13
CA GLU A 391 -14.59 -1.32 -32.48
C GLU A 391 -15.04 -2.67 -33.01
N VAL A 392 -14.08 -3.59 -33.18
CA VAL A 392 -14.33 -5.00 -33.47
C VAL A 392 -14.35 -5.75 -32.15
N MET A 393 -15.53 -6.22 -31.73
CA MET A 393 -15.69 -6.95 -30.47
C MET A 393 -15.11 -8.37 -30.55
N PHE A 394 -15.23 -9.02 -31.72
CA PHE A 394 -14.54 -10.26 -32.06
C PHE A 394 -14.60 -10.47 -33.58
N SER A 395 -13.68 -11.27 -34.11
CA SER A 395 -13.62 -11.60 -35.53
C SER A 395 -13.18 -13.04 -35.78
N ARG A 396 -13.39 -13.50 -37.01
CA ARG A 396 -12.96 -14.83 -37.45
C ARG A 396 -12.62 -14.83 -38.94
N ARG A 397 -11.50 -15.45 -39.30
CA ARG A 397 -11.03 -15.53 -40.68
C ARG A 397 -11.63 -16.72 -41.42
N PHE A 398 -11.79 -16.58 -42.74
CA PHE A 398 -12.24 -17.65 -43.61
C PHE A 398 -11.74 -17.46 -45.05
N GLY A 399 -11.66 -18.57 -45.79
CA GLY A 399 -11.24 -18.55 -47.19
C GLY A 399 -12.44 -18.52 -48.13
N VAL A 400 -12.38 -17.68 -49.16
CA VAL A 400 -13.35 -17.66 -50.26
C VAL A 400 -12.64 -18.14 -51.52
N GLY A 401 -13.10 -19.24 -52.13
CA GLY A 401 -12.52 -19.78 -53.38
C GLY A 401 -11.09 -20.31 -53.27
N ILE A 402 -10.53 -20.40 -52.06
CA ILE A 402 -9.19 -20.91 -51.78
C ILE A 402 -9.26 -21.94 -50.64
N PRO A 403 -8.31 -22.90 -50.56
CA PRO A 403 -8.19 -23.77 -49.41
C PRO A 403 -7.82 -22.96 -48.16
N PHE A 404 -8.63 -23.08 -47.12
CA PHE A 404 -8.46 -22.45 -45.82
C PHE A 404 -8.90 -23.43 -44.74
N SER A 405 -8.02 -23.66 -43.77
CA SER A 405 -8.30 -24.42 -42.56
C SER A 405 -8.31 -23.45 -41.40
N ASP A 406 -9.41 -23.42 -40.66
CA ASP A 406 -9.49 -22.65 -39.42
C ASP A 406 -8.62 -23.32 -38.35
N SER A 407 -7.73 -22.56 -37.73
CA SER A 407 -6.84 -23.05 -36.67
C SER A 407 -7.53 -23.07 -35.31
N ASP A 408 -8.51 -22.19 -35.12
CA ASP A 408 -9.42 -22.26 -33.98
C ASP A 408 -10.58 -23.16 -34.41
N LEU A 409 -10.96 -24.13 -33.57
CA LEU A 409 -12.15 -24.96 -33.81
C LEU A 409 -13.25 -24.70 -32.79
N THR A 410 -13.05 -23.70 -31.92
CA THR A 410 -14.00 -23.33 -30.88
C THR A 410 -15.33 -22.93 -31.51
N THR A 411 -16.38 -23.60 -31.08
CA THR A 411 -17.76 -23.36 -31.51
C THR A 411 -18.50 -22.44 -30.55
N SER A 412 -19.53 -21.77 -31.06
CA SER A 412 -20.51 -21.01 -30.29
C SER A 412 -21.18 -21.85 -29.19
N ALA A 413 -21.31 -23.17 -29.38
CA ALA A 413 -21.80 -24.10 -28.38
C ALA A 413 -20.80 -24.34 -27.24
N GLU A 414 -19.51 -24.49 -27.55
CA GLU A 414 -18.46 -24.58 -26.53
C GLU A 414 -18.27 -23.26 -25.78
N LEU A 415 -18.39 -22.12 -26.46
CA LEU A 415 -18.43 -20.80 -25.81
C LEU A 415 -19.64 -20.66 -24.88
N ALA A 416 -20.81 -21.21 -25.26
CA ALA A 416 -21.97 -21.27 -24.39
C ALA A 416 -21.76 -22.20 -23.18
N ALA A 417 -21.03 -23.31 -23.34
CA ALA A 417 -20.66 -24.18 -22.23
C ALA A 417 -19.65 -23.51 -21.28
N ARG A 418 -18.66 -22.79 -21.80
CA ARG A 418 -17.70 -22.00 -21.00
C ARG A 418 -18.41 -20.91 -20.22
N ALA A 419 -19.32 -20.19 -20.87
CA ALA A 419 -20.20 -19.22 -20.20
C ALA A 419 -21.04 -19.86 -19.10
N ALA A 420 -21.70 -21.00 -19.38
CA ALA A 420 -22.50 -21.70 -18.39
C ALA A 420 -21.65 -22.16 -17.18
N ALA A 421 -20.41 -22.59 -17.41
CA ALA A 421 -19.48 -22.92 -16.35
C ALA A 421 -19.06 -21.69 -15.53
N ALA A 422 -18.67 -20.59 -16.20
CA ALA A 422 -18.33 -19.33 -15.54
C ALA A 422 -19.49 -18.78 -14.68
N MET A 423 -20.72 -19.04 -15.11
CA MET A 423 -21.97 -18.60 -14.49
C MET A 423 -22.48 -19.50 -13.36
N GLN A 424 -21.94 -20.71 -13.19
CA GLN A 424 -22.41 -21.66 -12.17
C GLN A 424 -21.78 -21.45 -10.79
N GLY A 425 -21.01 -20.36 -10.62
CA GLY A 425 -20.05 -20.22 -9.53
C GLY A 425 -18.92 -21.24 -9.76
N ASP A 426 -17.68 -20.80 -9.71
CA ASP A 426 -16.69 -21.75 -9.25
C ASP A 426 -17.10 -22.06 -7.82
N ALA A 427 -17.19 -23.35 -7.47
CA ALA A 427 -16.91 -23.76 -6.10
C ALA A 427 -15.69 -22.93 -5.70
N SER A 428 -15.85 -22.01 -4.74
CA SER A 428 -14.73 -21.22 -4.25
C SER A 428 -13.59 -22.19 -3.92
N GLN A 429 -12.34 -21.74 -3.89
CA GLN A 429 -11.26 -22.62 -3.40
C GLN A 429 -11.60 -23.21 -2.01
N ASP A 430 -12.45 -22.54 -1.23
CA ASP A 430 -13.05 -23.04 0.03
C ASP A 430 -14.00 -24.25 -0.12
N ASP A 431 -14.51 -24.54 -1.31
CA ASP A 431 -15.44 -25.66 -1.60
C ASP A 431 -14.73 -26.92 -2.14
N LEU A 432 -13.40 -26.93 -2.30
CA LEU A 432 -12.67 -28.18 -2.50
C LEU A 432 -12.73 -29.01 -1.21
N ALA A 433 -13.43 -30.15 -1.26
CA ALA A 433 -13.54 -31.04 -0.12
C ALA A 433 -12.15 -31.36 0.46
N LEU A 434 -11.93 -30.93 1.69
CA LEU A 434 -10.66 -31.13 2.39
C LEU A 434 -10.35 -32.64 2.44
N VAL A 435 -9.12 -32.97 2.09
CA VAL A 435 -8.63 -34.35 2.03
C VAL A 435 -7.75 -34.60 3.24
N THR A 436 -8.02 -35.68 3.97
CA THR A 436 -7.16 -36.11 5.07
C THR A 436 -5.86 -36.69 4.53
N ALA A 437 -4.73 -36.12 4.95
CA ALA A 437 -3.39 -36.61 4.68
C ALA A 437 -2.70 -36.98 6.00
N THR A 438 -1.85 -38.02 5.96
CA THR A 438 -1.03 -38.48 7.08
C THR A 438 0.43 -38.18 6.78
N PHE A 439 1.12 -37.57 7.74
CA PHE A 439 2.54 -37.26 7.66
C PHE A 439 3.31 -37.99 8.75
N ARG A 440 4.45 -38.57 8.41
CA ARG A 440 5.26 -39.39 9.30
C ARG A 440 6.70 -38.91 9.34
N LEU A 441 7.27 -38.90 10.53
CA LEU A 441 8.70 -38.79 10.71
C LEU A 441 9.40 -40.09 10.26
N PRO A 442 10.57 -40.00 9.62
CA PRO A 442 11.36 -41.17 9.29
C PRO A 442 11.87 -41.86 10.56
N PRO A 443 12.00 -43.20 10.56
CA PRO A 443 12.47 -43.95 11.71
C PRO A 443 13.95 -43.65 12.00
N GLY A 444 14.32 -43.55 13.28
CA GLY A 444 15.71 -43.39 13.72
C GLY A 444 16.20 -41.95 13.91
N LEU A 445 15.28 -40.97 13.95
CA LEU A 445 15.59 -39.58 14.28
C LEU A 445 15.96 -39.40 15.77
N PRO A 446 16.69 -38.32 16.12
CA PRO A 446 17.09 -38.02 17.49
C PRO A 446 15.95 -37.49 18.37
N PHE A 447 14.76 -37.28 17.82
CA PHE A 447 13.56 -36.85 18.52
C PHE A 447 12.36 -37.71 18.14
N ASP A 448 11.48 -37.94 19.11
CA ASP A 448 10.25 -38.73 18.96
C ASP A 448 9.00 -37.85 18.69
N SER A 449 9.20 -36.52 18.60
CA SER A 449 8.14 -35.50 18.49
C SER A 449 8.61 -34.29 17.71
N ALA A 450 7.76 -33.73 16.84
CA ALA A 450 8.04 -32.51 16.06
C ALA A 450 6.80 -31.62 16.00
N ASN A 451 6.99 -30.31 15.84
CA ASN A 451 5.93 -29.37 15.48
C ASN A 451 5.73 -29.39 13.96
N TRP A 452 4.49 -29.35 13.50
CA TRP A 452 4.17 -29.54 12.09
C TRP A 452 3.49 -28.31 11.50
N ARG A 453 3.87 -27.95 10.27
CA ARG A 453 3.18 -26.94 9.45
C ARG A 453 3.15 -27.33 7.97
N ALA A 454 2.22 -26.75 7.23
CA ALA A 454 2.10 -26.89 5.79
C ALA A 454 2.08 -25.52 5.12
N GLU A 455 2.82 -25.39 4.01
CA GLU A 455 2.91 -24.17 3.21
C GLU A 455 2.41 -24.48 1.79
N PRO A 456 1.49 -23.68 1.23
CA PRO A 456 0.98 -23.88 -0.13
C PRO A 456 2.07 -23.57 -1.16
N LEU A 457 2.22 -24.42 -2.18
CA LEU A 457 3.15 -24.19 -3.29
C LEU A 457 2.45 -23.77 -4.59
N ASP A 458 1.13 -23.96 -4.67
CA ASP A 458 0.34 -23.50 -5.80
C ASP A 458 -0.15 -22.06 -5.55
N PRO A 459 -0.05 -21.15 -6.54
CA PRO A 459 -0.52 -19.77 -6.42
C PRO A 459 -2.04 -19.66 -6.26
N ASP A 460 -2.75 -20.75 -6.60
CA ASP A 460 -4.19 -20.93 -6.47
C ASP A 460 -4.58 -21.60 -5.13
N LEU A 461 -3.70 -21.62 -4.13
CA LEU A 461 -4.04 -22.00 -2.76
C LEU A 461 -3.93 -20.76 -1.85
N PRO A 462 -4.75 -20.65 -0.79
CA PRO A 462 -4.71 -19.50 0.11
C PRO A 462 -3.30 -19.34 0.72
N PRO A 463 -2.70 -18.14 0.71
CA PRO A 463 -1.27 -17.94 0.99
C PRO A 463 -0.87 -18.13 2.47
N GLU A 464 -1.82 -18.45 3.34
CA GLU A 464 -1.60 -18.60 4.77
C GLU A 464 -0.95 -19.95 5.12
N ARG A 465 0.04 -19.91 6.01
CA ARG A 465 0.70 -21.11 6.52
C ARG A 465 -0.27 -21.88 7.43
N VAL A 466 -0.57 -23.12 7.08
CA VAL A 466 -1.49 -23.96 7.85
C VAL A 466 -0.73 -24.65 8.97
N ARG A 467 -1.11 -24.36 10.22
CA ARG A 467 -0.60 -25.12 11.37
C ARG A 467 -1.27 -26.51 11.39
N ILE A 468 -0.45 -27.56 11.52
CA ILE A 468 -0.97 -28.92 11.69
C ILE A 468 -1.03 -29.23 13.18
N ASP A 469 -2.22 -29.55 13.69
CA ASP A 469 -2.40 -29.89 15.10
C ASP A 469 -1.78 -31.25 15.45
N GLY A 470 -0.87 -31.24 16.41
CA GLY A 470 -0.22 -32.43 16.96
C GLY A 470 1.30 -32.33 16.99
N THR A 471 1.92 -33.00 17.96
CA THR A 471 3.39 -32.96 18.16
C THR A 471 4.04 -34.34 18.07
N GLY A 472 3.36 -35.33 17.49
CA GLY A 472 3.81 -36.72 17.45
C GLY A 472 4.70 -37.07 16.24
N PRO A 473 5.23 -38.31 16.18
CA PRO A 473 5.99 -38.81 15.03
C PRO A 473 5.11 -39.12 13.82
N VAL A 474 3.79 -39.11 14.01
CA VAL A 474 2.77 -39.22 12.96
C VAL A 474 1.69 -38.20 13.27
N VAL A 475 1.33 -37.38 12.28
CA VAL A 475 0.22 -36.43 12.37
C VAL A 475 -0.71 -36.59 11.19
N THR A 476 -1.97 -36.20 11.37
CA THR A 476 -2.97 -36.17 10.30
C THR A 476 -3.49 -34.76 10.17
N ALA A 477 -3.52 -34.23 8.95
CA ALA A 477 -4.09 -32.92 8.65
C ALA A 477 -5.17 -33.05 7.57
N THR A 478 -6.12 -32.14 7.58
CA THR A 478 -7.16 -32.05 6.55
C THR A 478 -6.84 -30.82 5.70
N LEU A 479 -6.39 -31.03 4.46
CA LEU A 479 -5.84 -29.99 3.58
C LEU A 479 -6.58 -30.00 2.23
N GLN A 480 -6.60 -28.87 1.54
CA GLN A 480 -7.12 -28.81 0.17
C GLN A 480 -6.24 -29.65 -0.78
N PRO A 481 -6.82 -30.28 -1.82
CA PRO A 481 -6.03 -30.91 -2.89
C PRO A 481 -5.08 -29.90 -3.55
N GLY A 482 -3.84 -30.32 -3.81
CA GLY A 482 -2.81 -29.44 -4.39
C GLY A 482 -1.41 -29.76 -3.90
N ARG A 483 -0.43 -28.94 -4.29
CA ARG A 483 0.97 -29.06 -3.89
C ARG A 483 1.25 -28.29 -2.60
N TRP A 484 1.85 -28.98 -1.64
CA TRP A 484 2.17 -28.46 -0.32
C TRP A 484 3.62 -28.76 0.04
N ARG A 485 4.27 -27.84 0.75
CA ARG A 485 5.50 -28.10 1.49
C ARG A 485 5.16 -28.38 2.94
N ILE A 486 5.42 -29.60 3.39
CA ILE A 486 5.19 -30.04 4.77
C ILE A 486 6.50 -29.90 5.53
N ILE A 487 6.45 -29.28 6.71
CA ILE A 487 7.62 -28.99 7.54
C ILE A 487 7.39 -29.58 8.93
N ALA A 488 8.37 -30.33 9.43
CA ALA A 488 8.41 -30.90 10.77
C ALA A 488 9.65 -30.38 11.53
N GLU A 489 9.43 -29.69 12.64
CA GLU A 489 10.46 -29.07 13.47
C GLU A 489 10.64 -29.86 14.76
N GLY A 490 11.77 -30.56 14.88
CA GLY A 490 12.18 -31.30 16.08
C GLY A 490 12.96 -30.43 17.07
N MET A 491 13.44 -31.05 18.16
CA MET A 491 14.33 -30.38 19.12
C MET A 491 15.70 -30.07 18.48
N ALA A 492 16.38 -29.03 18.97
CA ALA A 492 17.69 -28.58 18.49
C ALA A 492 17.69 -28.15 17.00
N ASP A 493 16.72 -27.33 16.61
CA ASP A 493 16.58 -26.72 15.27
C ASP A 493 16.62 -27.72 14.10
N THR A 494 16.23 -28.97 14.36
CA THR A 494 16.16 -29.97 13.28
C THR A 494 14.87 -29.79 12.50
N ILE A 495 14.99 -29.29 11.26
CA ILE A 495 13.86 -29.10 10.34
C ILE A 495 13.90 -30.20 9.28
N LEU A 496 12.77 -30.87 9.09
CA LEU A 496 12.53 -31.81 7.99
C LEU A 496 11.47 -31.20 7.08
N SER A 497 11.64 -31.29 5.77
CA SER A 497 10.68 -30.80 4.80
C SER A 497 10.47 -31.76 3.65
N ALA A 498 9.24 -31.82 3.15
CA ALA A 498 8.89 -32.58 1.96
C ALA A 498 7.83 -31.84 1.14
N GLU A 499 8.04 -31.77 -0.17
CA GLU A 499 7.00 -31.35 -1.11
C GLU A 499 6.13 -32.56 -1.43
N VAL A 500 4.82 -32.41 -1.22
CA VAL A 500 3.82 -33.46 -1.43
C VAL A 500 2.69 -32.92 -2.27
N GLU A 501 2.05 -33.81 -3.04
CA GLU A 501 0.86 -33.48 -3.81
C GLU A 501 -0.31 -34.30 -3.27
N ILE A 502 -1.35 -33.62 -2.80
CA ILE A 502 -2.51 -34.24 -2.16
C ILE A 502 -3.63 -34.43 -3.18
N PHE A 503 -4.07 -35.67 -3.35
CA PHE A 503 -5.11 -36.03 -4.32
C PHE A 503 -6.40 -36.53 -3.64
N PRO A 504 -7.59 -36.17 -4.15
CA PRO A 504 -8.85 -36.75 -3.67
C PRO A 504 -8.93 -38.26 -3.94
N GLY A 505 -9.44 -39.03 -2.96
CA GLY A 505 -9.75 -40.46 -3.15
C GLY A 505 -8.54 -41.41 -3.17
N GLN A 506 -7.34 -40.94 -2.85
CA GLN A 506 -6.13 -41.74 -2.73
C GLN A 506 -5.64 -41.82 -1.27
N PRO A 507 -4.86 -42.85 -0.89
CA PRO A 507 -4.21 -42.89 0.41
C PRO A 507 -3.05 -41.88 0.43
N ASN A 508 -3.32 -40.65 0.90
CA ASN A 508 -2.35 -39.58 1.11
C ASN A 508 -1.52 -39.84 2.38
N ASP A 509 -0.61 -40.81 2.36
CA ASP A 509 0.29 -41.16 3.47
C ASP A 509 1.74 -40.90 3.05
N PHE A 510 2.38 -39.90 3.68
CA PHE A 510 3.69 -39.41 3.30
C PHE A 510 4.67 -39.52 4.48
N THR A 511 5.91 -39.88 4.18
CA THR A 511 7.02 -39.78 5.14
C THR A 511 7.87 -38.57 4.76
N VAL A 512 8.06 -37.64 5.69
CA VAL A 512 8.84 -36.42 5.42
C VAL A 512 10.31 -36.80 5.41
N GLU A 513 10.96 -36.64 4.26
CA GLU A 513 12.37 -36.98 4.15
C GLU A 513 13.25 -35.84 4.69
N MET A 514 14.51 -36.16 4.98
CA MET A 514 15.51 -35.12 5.16
C MET A 514 15.74 -34.44 3.82
N GLU A 515 15.06 -33.32 3.57
CA GLU A 515 15.73 -32.26 2.83
C GLU A 515 17.01 -31.98 3.62
N SER A 516 18.13 -32.13 2.92
CA SER A 516 19.50 -32.10 3.43
C SER A 516 19.67 -31.39 4.76
N MET A 517 20.49 -31.95 5.65
CA MET A 517 21.08 -31.25 6.78
C MET A 517 21.68 -29.93 6.28
N GLN A 518 20.88 -28.87 6.20
CA GLN A 518 21.33 -27.51 5.95
C GLN A 518 21.72 -26.93 7.29
N VAL A 519 22.62 -27.65 7.96
CA VAL A 519 23.60 -27.05 8.84
C VAL A 519 24.81 -26.83 7.95
N ASP A 520 24.68 -25.98 6.94
CA ASP A 520 25.88 -25.34 6.45
C ASP A 520 26.14 -24.21 7.45
N GLY A 521 27.30 -24.27 8.09
CA GLY A 521 27.83 -23.14 8.83
C GLY A 521 27.95 -21.95 7.89
N ALA A 522 26.86 -21.21 7.73
CA ALA A 522 26.67 -20.18 6.71
C ALA A 522 27.73 -19.07 6.81
N LEU A 523 28.36 -18.95 7.97
CA LEU A 523 29.47 -18.06 8.23
C LEU A 523 30.80 -18.78 8.49
N THR A 524 30.82 -20.10 8.68
CA THR A 524 32.04 -20.83 9.07
C THR A 524 33.03 -20.90 7.90
N GLY A 525 34.24 -20.38 8.11
CA GLY A 525 35.28 -20.35 7.09
C GLY A 525 36.03 -19.03 7.03
N ASP A 526 36.87 -18.89 6.02
CA ASP A 526 37.62 -17.68 5.76
C ASP A 526 36.91 -16.79 4.72
N TRP A 527 36.87 -15.50 5.02
CA TRP A 527 36.16 -14.47 4.27
C TRP A 527 37.09 -13.32 3.92
N THR A 528 36.84 -12.69 2.78
CA THR A 528 37.53 -11.47 2.36
C THR A 528 36.58 -10.28 2.43
N LEU A 529 37.00 -9.25 3.17
CA LEU A 529 36.32 -7.97 3.28
C LEU A 529 36.83 -7.01 2.20
N TRP A 530 35.94 -6.62 1.29
CA TRP A 530 36.20 -5.67 0.22
C TRP A 530 35.55 -4.33 0.51
N ALA A 531 36.28 -3.24 0.31
CA ALA A 531 35.71 -1.91 0.18
C ALA A 531 35.32 -1.65 -1.27
N LEU A 532 34.08 -1.18 -1.45
CA LEU A 532 33.53 -0.88 -2.75
C LEU A 532 33.68 0.62 -3.03
N PRO A 533 34.00 1.02 -4.27
CA PRO A 533 34.02 2.43 -4.65
C PRO A 533 32.59 3.03 -4.62
N PRO A 534 32.43 4.32 -4.29
CA PRO A 534 31.18 5.04 -4.47
C PRO A 534 30.72 5.05 -5.93
N GLU A 535 29.40 5.16 -6.16
CA GLU A 535 28.87 5.22 -7.52
C GLU A 535 29.43 6.42 -8.32
N GLY A 536 29.80 6.17 -9.58
CA GLY A 536 30.36 7.19 -10.47
C GLY A 536 31.88 7.42 -10.34
N ILE A 537 32.57 6.72 -9.43
CA ILE A 537 34.03 6.79 -9.30
C ILE A 537 34.66 5.51 -9.88
N ALA A 538 35.52 5.66 -10.90
CA ALA A 538 36.21 4.56 -11.56
C ALA A 538 37.43 4.06 -10.78
N ASP A 539 37.24 3.71 -9.50
CA ASP A 539 38.27 3.07 -8.66
C ASP A 539 37.99 1.57 -8.50
N ALA A 540 39.05 0.75 -8.35
CA ALA A 540 38.90 -0.70 -8.18
C ALA A 540 38.58 -1.06 -6.71
N PRO A 541 37.78 -2.12 -6.46
CA PRO A 541 37.54 -2.61 -5.09
C PRO A 541 38.85 -2.92 -4.35
N MET A 542 38.92 -2.53 -3.08
CA MET A 542 40.13 -2.70 -2.25
C MET A 542 39.90 -3.77 -1.17
N ASN A 543 40.82 -4.72 -1.03
CA ASN A 543 40.78 -5.71 0.05
C ASN A 543 41.22 -5.07 1.38
N PHE A 544 40.30 -4.96 2.35
CA PHE A 544 40.53 -4.35 3.66
C PHE A 544 41.00 -5.35 4.71
N ALA A 545 40.42 -6.55 4.76
CA ALA A 545 40.76 -7.55 5.76
C ALA A 545 40.36 -8.98 5.35
N ARG A 546 40.98 -9.98 5.97
CA ARG A 546 40.48 -11.35 6.04
C ARG A 546 39.76 -11.55 7.38
N ILE A 547 38.60 -12.19 7.36
CA ILE A 547 37.82 -12.54 8.55
C ILE A 547 37.65 -14.06 8.58
N SER A 548 37.99 -14.69 9.70
CA SER A 548 37.82 -16.13 9.91
C SER A 548 36.75 -16.34 10.97
N LEU A 549 35.68 -17.05 10.64
CA LEU A 549 34.53 -17.27 11.53
C LEU A 549 34.37 -18.75 11.84
N ARG A 550 33.97 -19.04 13.08
CA ARG A 550 33.73 -20.40 13.59
C ARG A 550 32.56 -20.39 14.57
N PRO A 551 31.79 -21.47 14.66
CA PRO A 551 30.71 -21.57 15.63
C PRO A 551 31.27 -21.63 17.06
N THR A 552 30.51 -21.12 18.03
CA THR A 552 30.80 -21.30 19.46
C THR A 552 30.54 -22.75 19.87
N ALA A 553 31.05 -23.16 21.03
CA ALA A 553 30.91 -24.55 21.52
C ALA A 553 29.44 -24.97 21.77
N GLU A 554 28.54 -23.99 21.91
CA GLU A 554 27.10 -24.18 22.10
C GLU A 554 26.33 -24.23 20.77
N GLY A 555 26.99 -23.95 19.64
CA GLY A 555 26.44 -24.09 18.28
C GLY A 555 25.46 -23.00 17.83
N MET A 556 25.08 -22.09 18.72
CA MET A 556 24.05 -21.05 18.50
C MET A 556 24.62 -19.70 18.04
N ASP A 557 25.91 -19.43 18.28
CA ASP A 557 26.58 -18.15 18.00
C ASP A 557 27.88 -18.33 17.21
N TYR A 558 28.45 -17.23 16.72
CA TYR A 558 29.74 -17.21 16.02
C TYR A 558 30.81 -16.44 16.79
N THR A 559 32.05 -16.89 16.64
CA THR A 559 33.25 -16.17 17.07
C THR A 559 34.26 -16.19 15.94
N GLY A 560 35.30 -15.36 16.00
CA GLY A 560 36.27 -15.32 14.92
C GLY A 560 37.47 -14.44 15.18
N SER A 561 38.30 -14.31 14.17
CA SER A 561 39.47 -13.45 14.15
C SER A 561 39.53 -12.67 12.85
N PHE A 562 40.26 -11.55 12.86
CA PHE A 562 40.51 -10.75 11.67
C PHE A 562 42.01 -10.58 11.41
N GLN A 563 42.36 -10.32 10.16
CA GLN A 563 43.68 -9.84 9.75
C GLN A 563 43.53 -8.72 8.71
N THR A 564 43.96 -7.50 9.03
CA THR A 564 43.86 -6.35 8.13
C THR A 564 44.96 -6.35 7.07
N THR A 565 44.74 -5.64 5.97
CA THR A 565 45.74 -5.41 4.92
C THR A 565 46.40 -4.03 5.05
N ALA A 566 47.39 -3.74 4.20
CA ALA A 566 47.99 -2.41 4.11
C ALA A 566 46.99 -1.30 3.74
N ALA A 567 45.84 -1.64 3.13
CA ALA A 567 44.79 -0.68 2.78
C ALA A 567 44.15 -0.03 4.02
N MET A 568 44.15 -0.74 5.16
CA MET A 568 43.64 -0.24 6.44
C MET A 568 44.75 0.38 7.32
N GLY A 569 45.85 0.84 6.71
CA GLY A 569 46.94 1.51 7.43
C GLY A 569 47.96 0.57 8.09
N GLY A 570 47.89 -0.74 7.82
CA GLY A 570 48.88 -1.73 8.26
C GLY A 570 48.27 -3.12 8.51
N VAL A 571 49.12 -4.15 8.53
CA VAL A 571 48.70 -5.52 8.84
C VAL A 571 48.65 -5.70 10.36
N GLN A 572 47.44 -5.90 10.87
CA GLN A 572 47.14 -6.17 12.27
C GLN A 572 46.22 -7.39 12.36
N SER A 573 46.25 -8.11 13.48
CA SER A 573 45.39 -9.26 13.72
C SER A 573 44.86 -9.26 15.14
N GLY A 574 43.63 -9.74 15.32
CA GLY A 574 42.99 -9.85 16.62
C GLY A 574 41.74 -10.74 16.57
N ASP A 575 41.16 -10.98 17.74
CA ASP A 575 39.87 -11.65 17.85
C ASP A 575 38.73 -10.65 17.59
N LEU A 576 37.63 -11.13 17.01
CA LEU A 576 36.40 -10.35 16.86
C LEU A 576 35.78 -10.13 18.24
N GLN A 577 35.28 -8.92 18.47
CA GLN A 577 34.63 -8.54 19.73
C GLN A 577 33.23 -9.15 19.84
N SER A 578 32.48 -9.14 18.75
CA SER A 578 31.17 -9.81 18.64
C SER A 578 30.84 -10.14 17.19
N VAL A 579 30.03 -11.19 17.02
CA VAL A 579 29.38 -11.58 15.77
C VAL A 579 27.94 -11.93 16.11
N THR A 580 26.98 -11.17 15.60
CA THR A 580 25.54 -11.35 15.92
C THR A 580 24.73 -11.36 14.64
N ILE A 581 23.66 -12.16 14.63
CA ILE A 581 22.66 -12.19 13.56
C ILE A 581 21.32 -11.89 14.23
N ASP A 582 20.57 -10.92 13.72
CA ASP A 582 19.23 -10.61 14.24
C ASP A 582 18.13 -11.41 13.51
N ASN A 583 16.90 -11.31 14.01
CA ASN A 583 15.73 -12.01 13.46
C ASN A 583 15.34 -11.54 12.05
N ASP A 584 15.87 -10.39 11.60
CA ASP A 584 15.65 -9.81 10.28
C ASP A 584 16.76 -10.21 9.28
N GLY A 585 17.74 -11.01 9.72
CA GLY A 585 18.83 -11.54 8.88
C GLY A 585 20.02 -10.59 8.70
N LEU A 586 20.12 -9.52 9.52
CA LEU A 586 21.28 -8.62 9.53
C LEU A 586 22.44 -9.26 10.31
N LEU A 587 23.58 -9.42 9.64
CA LEU A 587 24.85 -9.83 10.24
C LEU A 587 25.63 -8.60 10.72
N GLU A 588 25.95 -8.58 12.01
CA GLU A 588 26.80 -7.56 12.61
C GLU A 588 28.13 -8.16 13.11
N ILE A 589 29.25 -7.55 12.71
CA ILE A 589 30.59 -7.91 13.18
C ILE A 589 31.27 -6.69 13.79
N ILE A 590 31.80 -6.84 15.01
CA ILE A 590 32.55 -5.78 15.70
C ILE A 590 34.01 -6.22 15.88
N MET A 591 34.94 -5.35 15.49
CA MET A 591 36.38 -5.56 15.68
C MET A 591 37.06 -4.30 16.24
N VAL A 592 38.15 -4.49 16.99
CA VAL A 592 38.88 -3.39 17.64
C VAL A 592 40.32 -3.34 17.13
N LEU A 593 40.72 -2.23 16.50
CA LEU A 593 42.07 -2.01 16.00
C LEU A 593 42.90 -1.20 16.99
N PRO A 594 44.09 -1.68 17.41
CA PRO A 594 45.04 -0.88 18.16
C PRO A 594 45.77 0.07 17.21
N LEU A 595 45.22 1.27 17.02
CA LEU A 595 45.89 2.34 16.29
C LEU A 595 46.75 3.18 17.25
N GLY A 596 47.78 3.84 16.73
CA GLY A 596 48.76 4.59 17.53
C GLY A 596 48.16 5.72 18.40
N ALA A 597 46.90 6.10 18.18
CA ALA A 597 46.15 7.10 18.94
C ALA A 597 45.14 6.51 19.95
N GLY A 598 45.00 5.18 20.03
CA GLY A 598 44.04 4.47 20.89
C GLY A 598 43.28 3.36 20.13
N PRO A 599 42.52 2.50 20.84
CA PRO A 599 41.70 1.48 20.20
C PRO A 599 40.55 2.12 19.40
N GLU A 600 40.41 1.75 18.14
CA GLU A 600 39.28 2.11 17.28
C GLU A 600 38.35 0.91 17.11
N THR A 601 37.06 1.10 17.39
CA THR A 601 36.02 0.09 17.15
C THR A 601 35.47 0.26 15.74
N LEU A 602 35.51 -0.80 14.96
CA LEU A 602 34.93 -0.89 13.63
C LEU A 602 33.71 -1.80 13.69
N ARG A 603 32.59 -1.33 13.13
CA ARG A 603 31.32 -2.06 13.06
C ARG A 603 30.98 -2.34 11.60
N LEU A 604 30.73 -3.60 11.27
CA LEU A 604 30.24 -4.02 9.95
C LEU A 604 28.78 -4.40 10.11
N ALA A 605 27.90 -3.77 9.33
CA ALA A 605 26.48 -4.12 9.24
C ALA A 605 26.21 -4.68 7.83
N LEU A 606 25.82 -5.95 7.74
CA LEU A 606 25.87 -6.76 6.52
C LEU A 606 24.55 -7.51 6.29
N MET A 607 24.06 -7.52 5.06
CA MET A 607 22.84 -8.25 4.66
C MET A 607 23.15 -9.19 3.49
N GLN A 608 22.39 -10.29 3.39
CA GLN A 608 22.49 -11.18 2.23
C GLN A 608 21.75 -10.56 1.02
N PRO A 609 22.38 -10.47 -0.15
CA PRO A 609 21.68 -10.10 -1.36
C PRO A 609 20.74 -11.24 -1.79
N LEU A 610 19.57 -10.88 -2.33
CA LEU A 610 18.58 -11.79 -2.91
C LEU A 610 19.20 -12.60 -4.07
N GLY A 611 19.90 -13.70 -3.75
CA GLY A 611 20.42 -14.69 -4.70
C GLY A 611 21.93 -15.00 -4.69
N GLY A 612 22.72 -14.67 -3.66
CA GLY A 612 24.18 -14.89 -3.64
C GLY A 612 24.78 -15.49 -2.36
N ALA A 613 26.01 -16.02 -2.44
CA ALA A 613 26.75 -16.68 -1.34
C ALA A 613 27.65 -15.74 -0.49
N GLY A 614 27.41 -14.42 -0.52
CA GLY A 614 28.19 -13.40 0.20
C GLY A 614 27.30 -12.31 0.79
N PHE A 615 27.87 -11.35 1.52
CA PHE A 615 27.12 -10.28 2.18
C PHE A 615 27.56 -8.89 1.68
N GLU A 616 26.64 -7.94 1.65
CA GLU A 616 26.94 -6.53 1.36
C GLU A 616 26.42 -5.61 2.46
N GLY A 617 27.08 -4.46 2.65
CA GLY A 617 26.64 -3.50 3.65
C GLY A 617 27.64 -2.38 3.91
N GLN A 618 27.76 -1.97 5.17
CA GLN A 618 28.51 -0.77 5.56
C GLN A 618 29.53 -1.06 6.66
N LEU A 619 30.73 -0.50 6.51
CA LEU A 619 31.75 -0.37 7.55
C LEU A 619 31.63 0.99 8.19
N ILE A 620 31.40 1.02 9.50
CA ILE A 620 31.29 2.24 10.30
C ILE A 620 32.57 2.37 11.15
N ALA A 621 33.34 3.43 10.88
CA ALA A 621 34.56 3.80 11.58
C ALA A 621 34.43 5.21 12.16
N ARG A 622 35.35 5.62 13.04
CA ARG A 622 35.37 7.01 13.55
C ARG A 622 35.58 8.02 12.42
N THR A 623 36.29 7.61 11.36
CA THR A 623 36.65 8.46 10.22
C THR A 623 35.58 8.54 9.14
N GLY A 624 34.50 7.73 9.22
CA GLY A 624 33.42 7.73 8.22
C GLY A 624 32.77 6.36 8.02
N VAL A 625 31.83 6.31 7.07
CA VAL A 625 31.11 5.10 6.64
C VAL A 625 31.53 4.72 5.23
N PHE A 626 31.83 3.44 5.02
CA PHE A 626 32.30 2.93 3.73
C PHE A 626 31.43 1.75 3.26
N PRO A 627 31.02 1.70 1.98
CA PRO A 627 30.32 0.53 1.45
C PRO A 627 31.29 -0.64 1.32
N ILE A 628 30.85 -1.81 1.76
CA ILE A 628 31.68 -3.02 1.83
C ILE A 628 30.93 -4.26 1.33
N ALA A 629 31.69 -5.27 0.92
CA ALA A 629 31.21 -6.61 0.66
C ALA A 629 32.07 -7.63 1.43
N LEU A 630 31.43 -8.64 2.01
CA LEU A 630 32.07 -9.77 2.66
C LEU A 630 31.81 -11.03 1.84
N LEU A 631 32.86 -11.56 1.21
CA LEU A 631 32.76 -12.69 0.27
C LEU A 631 33.60 -13.88 0.74
N PRO A 632 33.21 -15.13 0.43
CA PRO A 632 34.03 -16.30 0.74
C PRO A 632 35.43 -16.16 0.14
N GLU A 633 36.46 -16.60 0.86
CA GLU A 633 37.84 -16.49 0.40
C GLU A 633 38.05 -17.15 -0.98
N GLY A 634 38.70 -16.41 -1.89
CA GLY A 634 38.90 -16.83 -3.28
C GLY A 634 37.84 -16.34 -4.26
N THR A 635 36.76 -15.71 -3.77
CA THR A 635 35.71 -15.09 -4.61
C THR A 635 36.15 -13.69 -5.06
N PRO A 636 36.12 -13.36 -6.37
CA PRO A 636 36.42 -12.01 -6.85
C PRO A 636 35.32 -11.01 -6.43
N PRO A 637 35.65 -9.72 -6.22
CA PRO A 637 34.64 -8.71 -5.89
C PRO A 637 33.73 -8.45 -7.10
N PRO A 638 32.46 -8.03 -6.88
CA PRO A 638 31.56 -7.69 -7.97
C PRO A 638 32.10 -6.50 -8.78
N GLU A 639 32.10 -6.64 -10.11
CA GLU A 639 32.31 -5.51 -11.03
C GLU A 639 31.01 -4.69 -11.06
N ARG A 640 30.96 -3.54 -10.38
CA ARG A 640 29.78 -2.66 -10.43
C ARG A 640 29.61 -2.05 -11.83
N GLN A 641 28.83 -2.70 -12.70
CA GLN A 641 28.02 -2.03 -13.72
C GLN A 641 26.60 -1.90 -13.17
N GLY A 642 26.06 -0.68 -13.24
CA GLY A 642 24.87 -0.24 -12.49
C GLY A 642 23.80 -1.30 -12.29
N SER A 643 23.54 -1.63 -11.02
CA SER A 643 22.29 -2.22 -10.59
C SER A 643 22.10 -2.03 -9.08
N VAL A 644 20.83 -1.86 -8.73
CA VAL A 644 20.26 -1.38 -7.47
C VAL A 644 20.39 -2.41 -6.34
N VAL A 645 20.74 -1.94 -5.13
CA VAL A 645 20.55 -2.68 -3.87
C VAL A 645 19.41 -2.02 -3.08
N PRO A 646 18.48 -2.80 -2.50
CA PRO A 646 17.38 -2.27 -1.69
C PRO A 646 17.91 -1.64 -0.40
N GLN A 647 17.57 -0.37 -0.17
CA GLN A 647 17.93 0.34 1.05
C GLN A 647 17.04 -0.10 2.22
N GLY A 648 17.63 -0.84 3.15
CA GLY A 648 17.10 -1.06 4.51
C GLY A 648 17.36 0.16 5.40
N ASN A 649 16.41 0.44 6.27
CA ASN A 649 16.20 1.69 7.01
C ASN A 649 17.38 2.19 7.87
N ILE A 650 17.94 3.35 7.50
CA ILE A 650 18.45 4.39 8.42
C ILE A 650 18.00 5.74 7.81
N PRO A 651 17.39 6.68 8.55
CA PRO A 651 16.94 7.94 7.97
C PRO A 651 18.15 8.82 7.62
N VAL A 652 18.39 9.02 6.32
CA VAL A 652 19.41 9.95 5.78
C VAL A 652 18.77 11.01 4.88
N ASP A 653 17.58 11.50 5.21
CA ASP A 653 16.95 12.59 4.45
C ASP A 653 17.39 13.97 4.97
N ALA A 654 18.69 14.24 4.92
CA ALA A 654 19.17 15.62 4.95
C ALA A 654 20.49 15.73 4.17
N GLU A 655 20.39 16.08 2.89
CA GLU A 655 21.55 16.37 2.04
C GLU A 655 22.36 17.52 2.68
N ILE A 656 23.63 17.26 3.02
CA ILE A 656 24.53 18.29 3.51
C ILE A 656 24.93 19.17 2.34
N VAL A 657 24.43 20.40 2.33
CA VAL A 657 24.59 21.35 1.21
C VAL A 657 25.76 22.30 1.39
N ALA A 658 26.27 22.47 2.61
CA ALA A 658 27.46 23.27 2.85
C ALA A 658 28.30 22.73 4.00
N ARG A 659 29.63 22.75 3.81
CA ARG A 659 30.63 22.45 4.83
C ARG A 659 31.70 23.53 4.81
N CYS A 660 32.18 23.94 5.98
CA CYS A 660 33.25 24.92 6.08
C CYS A 660 34.55 24.29 6.55
N ASP A 661 35.58 24.31 5.71
CA ASP A 661 36.93 23.83 6.10
C ASP A 661 37.93 24.98 6.29
N THR A 662 37.46 26.24 6.34
CA THR A 662 38.33 27.42 6.43
C THR A 662 38.50 27.92 7.87
N PRO A 663 39.74 28.13 8.33
CA PRO A 663 40.00 28.74 9.64
C PRO A 663 39.38 30.14 9.75
N GLY A 664 38.48 30.33 10.71
CA GLY A 664 37.73 31.58 10.92
C GLY A 664 36.29 31.57 10.42
N GLY A 665 35.84 30.46 9.81
CA GLY A 665 34.46 30.27 9.34
C GLY A 665 34.25 30.70 7.88
N CYS A 666 33.17 30.21 7.28
CA CYS A 666 32.82 30.40 5.88
C CYS A 666 31.48 31.10 5.79
N ALA A 667 31.37 32.17 5.00
CA ALA A 667 30.08 32.75 4.67
C ALA A 667 29.31 31.77 3.76
N VAL A 668 28.12 31.37 4.18
CA VAL A 668 27.23 30.45 3.47
C VAL A 668 25.90 31.15 3.24
N THR A 669 25.45 31.18 1.99
CA THR A 669 24.15 31.72 1.59
C THR A 669 23.41 30.68 0.77
N ILE A 670 22.24 30.26 1.26
CA ILE A 670 21.39 29.24 0.63
C ILE A 670 19.95 29.74 0.67
N GLY A 671 19.36 29.97 -0.50
CA GLY A 671 18.05 30.61 -0.63
C GLY A 671 18.02 32.00 0.02
N THR A 672 17.07 32.23 0.93
CA THR A 672 16.93 33.49 1.67
C THR A 672 17.74 33.54 2.97
N VAL A 673 18.41 32.45 3.35
CA VAL A 673 19.20 32.31 4.58
C VAL A 673 20.67 32.54 4.30
N SER A 674 21.30 33.44 5.06
CA SER A 674 22.75 33.70 5.01
C SER A 674 23.35 33.66 6.41
N LEU A 675 24.49 32.98 6.58
CA LEU A 675 25.16 32.79 7.87
C LEU A 675 26.67 32.61 7.70
N ILE A 676 27.41 32.62 8.81
CA ILE A 676 28.81 32.18 8.86
C ILE A 676 28.85 30.80 9.54
N LEU A 677 29.28 29.80 8.78
CA LEU A 677 29.42 28.43 9.23
C LEU A 677 30.82 28.25 9.87
N PRO A 678 30.93 27.75 11.11
CA PRO A 678 32.23 27.58 11.77
C PRO A 678 33.10 26.52 11.09
N GLU A 679 34.42 26.58 11.30
CA GLU A 679 35.37 25.58 10.77
C GLU A 679 35.00 24.15 11.23
N GLY A 680 34.97 23.23 10.28
CA GLY A 680 34.58 21.83 10.39
C GLY A 680 33.06 21.59 10.41
N TRP A 681 32.22 22.61 10.49
CA TRP A 681 30.77 22.43 10.55
C TRP A 681 30.14 22.27 9.18
N ALA A 682 29.01 21.56 9.17
CA ALA A 682 28.18 21.29 8.00
C ALA A 682 26.73 21.72 8.26
N MET A 683 25.97 22.00 7.21
CA MET A 683 24.53 22.28 7.30
C MET A 683 23.74 21.59 6.19
N THR A 684 22.46 21.32 6.48
CA THR A 684 21.48 20.77 5.53
C THR A 684 20.76 21.90 4.79
N GLU A 685 20.05 21.55 3.71
CA GLU A 685 19.24 22.52 2.99
C GLU A 685 18.17 23.16 3.90
N PRO A 686 17.97 24.49 3.86
CA PRO A 686 16.88 25.15 4.57
C PRO A 686 15.54 24.87 3.89
N LEU A 687 14.66 24.14 4.57
CA LEU A 687 13.34 23.77 4.04
C LEU A 687 12.24 24.68 4.58
N PHE A 688 11.32 25.08 3.70
CA PHE A 688 10.08 25.79 4.06
C PHE A 688 8.91 24.83 3.92
N PHE A 689 8.28 24.45 5.03
CA PHE A 689 7.13 23.55 4.99
C PHE A 689 5.81 24.31 4.89
N ARG A 690 4.93 23.86 3.97
CA ARG A 690 3.48 23.93 4.14
C ARG A 690 2.98 22.51 4.38
N ALA A 691 2.49 22.23 5.59
CA ALA A 691 1.92 20.92 5.88
C ALA A 691 0.62 20.71 5.07
N VAL A 692 0.41 19.48 4.62
CA VAL A 692 -0.86 19.03 4.03
C VAL A 692 -1.89 18.92 5.15
N GLY A 693 -3.04 19.60 5.00
CA GLY A 693 -4.12 19.61 5.99
C GLY A 693 -4.04 20.75 7.01
N HIS A 694 -4.87 21.79 6.81
CA HIS A 694 -5.32 22.87 7.73
C HIS A 694 -4.37 23.49 8.81
N ALA A 695 -3.06 23.27 8.79
CA ALA A 695 -2.12 24.03 9.62
C ALA A 695 -1.71 25.36 8.97
N ILE A 696 -1.50 26.40 9.79
CA ILE A 696 -1.06 27.72 9.34
C ILE A 696 0.39 27.61 8.80
N PRO A 697 0.73 28.23 7.65
CA PRO A 697 2.10 28.23 7.11
C PRO A 697 3.13 28.73 8.13
N SER A 698 4.31 28.10 8.21
CA SER A 698 5.46 28.65 8.92
C SER A 698 6.25 29.54 7.96
N ASP A 699 6.38 30.83 8.26
CA ASP A 699 7.21 31.78 7.51
C ASP A 699 8.73 31.56 7.72
N TRP A 700 9.11 30.53 8.49
CA TRP A 700 10.49 30.32 8.96
C TRP A 700 11.10 29.01 8.42
N PRO A 701 12.35 29.03 7.93
CA PRO A 701 13.04 27.86 7.37
C PRO A 701 13.53 26.90 8.43
N MET A 702 13.49 25.59 8.19
CA MET A 702 14.08 24.59 9.06
C MET A 702 15.39 24.07 8.47
N ALA A 703 16.43 23.88 9.29
CA ALA A 703 17.72 23.35 8.85
C ALA A 703 18.48 22.68 10.01
N SER A 704 19.29 21.66 9.72
CA SER A 704 20.17 21.01 10.70
C SER A 704 21.63 21.41 10.48
N PHE A 705 22.41 21.49 11.56
CA PHE A 705 23.84 21.73 11.53
C PHE A 705 24.60 20.63 12.25
N TYR A 706 25.68 20.16 11.64
CA TYR A 706 26.49 19.06 12.15
C TYR A 706 27.91 19.53 12.45
N GLY A 707 28.45 19.09 13.59
CA GLY A 707 29.83 19.36 13.97
C GLY A 707 30.87 18.58 13.15
N PRO A 708 32.18 18.84 13.37
CA PRO A 708 33.27 18.27 12.58
C PRO A 708 33.35 16.74 12.57
N ALA A 709 32.79 16.08 13.58
CA ALA A 709 32.72 14.63 13.73
C ALA A 709 31.29 14.07 13.55
N MET A 710 30.34 14.88 13.05
CA MET A 710 28.90 14.56 12.93
C MET A 710 28.21 14.20 14.25
N GLY A 711 28.88 14.35 15.40
CA GLY A 711 28.34 14.02 16.72
C GLY A 711 27.57 15.18 17.38
N GLU A 712 27.87 16.41 17.00
CA GLU A 712 27.17 17.60 17.48
C GLU A 712 26.04 18.00 16.53
N LEU A 713 24.85 18.28 17.08
CA LEU A 713 23.66 18.66 16.30
C LEU A 713 23.05 19.98 16.79
N LEU A 714 22.82 20.91 15.85
CA LEU A 714 22.01 22.11 16.06
C LEU A 714 20.82 22.09 15.09
N GLN A 715 19.69 22.67 15.50
CA GLN A 715 18.43 22.67 14.75
C GLN A 715 17.85 24.08 14.63
N LEU A 716 17.63 24.56 13.41
CA LEU A 716 16.91 25.81 13.11
C LEU A 716 15.43 25.50 12.92
N ASN A 717 14.57 26.20 13.66
CA ASN A 717 13.10 26.05 13.69
C ASN A 717 12.57 24.60 13.69
N PRO A 718 13.06 23.72 14.55
CA PRO A 718 12.54 22.35 14.65
C PRO A 718 11.02 22.33 14.86
N HIS A 719 10.31 21.49 14.11
CA HIS A 719 8.83 21.40 14.12
C HIS A 719 8.24 21.07 15.50
N GLN A 720 8.98 20.32 16.34
CA GLN A 720 8.65 20.05 17.73
C GLN A 720 9.91 20.11 18.60
N TRP A 721 10.06 21.18 19.39
CA TRP A 721 11.18 21.33 20.32
C TRP A 721 10.68 21.62 21.73
N LEU A 722 10.85 20.65 22.62
CA LEU A 722 10.49 20.78 24.02
C LEU A 722 11.62 21.51 24.76
N THR A 723 11.26 22.33 25.74
CA THR A 723 12.25 23.02 26.62
C THR A 723 13.18 22.03 27.34
N SER A 724 12.75 20.78 27.52
CA SER A 724 13.54 19.69 28.09
C SER A 724 14.66 19.19 27.17
N ASN A 725 14.52 19.35 25.84
CA ASN A 725 15.54 18.89 24.89
C ASN A 725 16.78 19.76 25.00
N GLY A 726 16.60 21.08 25.15
CA GLY A 726 17.69 22.01 25.39
C GLY A 726 17.34 23.44 24.98
N PRO A 727 18.26 24.39 25.21
CA PRO A 727 18.00 25.81 24.99
C PRO A 727 17.96 26.18 23.49
N CYS A 728 17.37 27.34 23.22
CA CYS A 728 17.36 27.96 21.89
C CYS A 728 17.84 29.41 21.94
N LEU A 729 18.47 29.88 20.88
CA LEU A 729 18.77 31.28 20.61
C LEU A 729 17.80 31.84 19.58
N SER A 730 17.28 33.04 19.85
CA SER A 730 16.49 33.79 18.88
C SER A 730 17.42 34.41 17.83
N THR A 731 17.05 34.27 16.56
CA THR A 731 17.81 34.75 15.39
C THR A 731 16.89 35.49 14.42
N GLN A 732 17.43 36.08 13.34
CA GLN A 732 16.61 36.70 12.29
C GLN A 732 15.82 35.71 11.43
N ALA A 733 16.13 34.42 11.47
CA ALA A 733 15.38 33.39 10.74
C ALA A 733 14.60 32.47 11.68
N GLY A 734 14.38 32.84 12.95
CA GLY A 734 13.63 32.05 13.94
C GLY A 734 14.50 31.52 15.09
N ALA A 735 14.21 30.35 15.64
CA ALA A 735 14.89 29.77 16.80
C ALA A 735 15.96 28.75 16.39
N LEU A 736 17.21 28.94 16.83
CA LEU A 736 18.29 27.96 16.69
C LEU A 736 18.47 27.22 18.02
N CYS A 737 18.21 25.92 18.03
CA CYS A 737 18.14 25.08 19.23
C CYS A 737 19.22 23.99 19.24
N TRP A 738 19.61 23.54 20.43
CA TRP A 738 20.55 22.44 20.61
C TRP A 738 20.27 21.70 21.92
N PHE A 739 20.72 20.44 22.02
CA PHE A 739 20.43 19.62 23.20
C PHE A 739 21.13 20.12 24.48
N ALA A 740 20.52 19.90 25.64
CA ALA A 740 21.00 20.39 26.93
C ALA A 740 22.40 19.86 27.31
N ASP A 741 22.79 18.71 26.77
CA ASP A 741 24.08 18.05 26.93
C ASP A 741 25.10 18.40 25.84
N ALA A 742 24.78 19.34 24.94
CA ALA A 742 25.66 19.71 23.84
C ALA A 742 27.03 20.18 24.36
N PRO A 743 28.14 19.71 23.75
CA PRO A 743 29.47 20.01 24.23
C PRO A 743 29.83 21.49 23.97
N PRO A 744 30.79 22.08 24.72
CA PRO A 744 31.16 23.48 24.56
C PRO A 744 31.47 23.96 23.12
N PRO A 745 32.07 23.13 22.23
CA PRO A 745 32.24 23.48 20.81
C PRO A 745 30.91 23.70 20.07
N ALA A 746 29.87 22.92 20.38
CA ALA A 746 28.54 23.06 19.79
C ALA A 746 27.86 24.36 20.24
N ILE A 747 27.99 24.71 21.51
CA ILE A 747 27.45 25.97 22.07
C ILE A 747 28.16 27.18 21.43
N THR A 748 29.47 27.09 21.22
CA THR A 748 30.26 28.15 20.57
C THR A 748 29.87 28.31 19.10
N ALA A 749 29.65 27.20 18.39
CA ALA A 749 29.15 27.20 17.02
C ALA A 749 27.74 27.79 16.92
N ALA A 750 26.83 27.43 17.83
CA ALA A 750 25.48 27.97 17.88
C ALA A 750 25.46 29.50 18.03
N ALA A 751 26.36 30.07 18.85
CA ALA A 751 26.48 31.52 18.99
C ALA A 751 27.02 32.20 17.72
N MET A 752 28.00 31.58 17.04
CA MET A 752 28.57 32.09 15.79
C MET A 752 27.54 32.06 14.64
N ILE A 753 26.79 30.96 14.53
CA ILE A 753 25.71 30.83 13.55
C ILE A 753 24.60 31.83 13.89
N ALA A 754 24.07 31.84 15.12
CA ALA A 754 22.98 32.73 15.52
C ALA A 754 23.30 34.24 15.32
N SER A 755 24.55 34.65 15.53
CA SER A 755 24.95 36.06 15.38
C SER A 755 25.16 36.50 13.93
N SER A 756 25.36 35.55 13.01
CA SER A 756 25.56 35.80 11.58
C SER A 756 24.34 35.44 10.73
N LEU A 757 23.40 34.67 11.29
CA LEU A 757 22.19 34.21 10.62
C LEU A 757 21.28 35.39 10.31
N THR A 758 21.09 35.63 9.02
CA THR A 758 20.21 36.64 8.45
C THR A 758 19.24 35.98 7.48
N MET A 759 18.01 36.49 7.48
CA MET A 759 16.99 36.07 6.53
C MET A 759 16.51 37.30 5.76
N THR A 760 16.65 37.26 4.44
CA THR A 760 16.12 38.34 3.61
C THR A 760 14.63 38.08 3.42
N ALA A 761 13.77 38.94 4.00
CA ALA A 761 12.32 38.83 3.83
C ALA A 761 11.98 38.83 2.32
N PRO A 762 11.07 37.96 1.84
CA PRO A 762 10.67 37.99 0.44
C PRO A 762 10.02 39.35 0.17
N ALA A 763 10.57 40.09 -0.80
CA ALA A 763 10.02 41.37 -1.22
C ALA A 763 8.57 41.18 -1.71
N PRO A 764 7.65 42.15 -1.46
CA PRO A 764 6.32 42.09 -2.05
C PRO A 764 6.47 42.14 -3.57
N SER A 765 5.90 41.13 -4.21
CA SER A 765 6.09 40.78 -5.61
C SER A 765 5.93 42.00 -6.52
N SER A 766 7.02 42.45 -7.13
CA SER A 766 6.94 43.25 -8.36
C SER A 766 8.23 43.16 -9.17
N MET A 767 8.06 42.65 -10.39
CA MET A 767 9.02 42.56 -11.49
C MET A 767 10.17 41.57 -11.28
N ALA A 768 10.58 40.72 -12.21
CA ALA A 768 10.15 40.30 -13.55
C ALA A 768 11.33 39.37 -13.93
N VAL A 769 11.11 38.07 -14.05
CA VAL A 769 12.13 37.21 -14.69
C VAL A 769 12.08 37.58 -16.17
N GLU A 770 13.04 38.36 -16.65
CA GLU A 770 13.27 38.43 -18.08
C GLU A 770 13.90 37.10 -18.52
N GLY A 771 13.12 36.36 -19.30
CA GLY A 771 13.52 35.16 -20.02
C GLY A 771 12.30 34.33 -20.40
N SER A 772 12.47 33.47 -21.41
CA SER A 772 11.42 32.61 -21.94
C SER A 772 11.45 31.13 -21.59
N VAL A 773 10.25 30.58 -21.35
CA VAL A 773 9.93 29.15 -21.13
C VAL A 773 9.22 28.58 -22.37
N THR A 774 9.68 27.42 -22.83
CA THR A 774 9.27 26.69 -24.03
C THR A 774 8.95 25.24 -23.70
N VAL A 775 7.97 24.60 -24.36
CA VAL A 775 7.58 23.19 -24.16
C VAL A 775 7.44 22.49 -25.52
N SER A 776 7.96 21.26 -25.64
CA SER A 776 7.95 20.41 -26.84
C SER A 776 7.53 18.98 -26.49
N LEU A 777 6.87 18.26 -27.41
CA LEU A 777 6.31 16.92 -27.18
C LEU A 777 6.80 15.95 -28.26
N PHE A 778 7.08 14.69 -27.92
CA PHE A 778 7.60 13.67 -28.83
C PHE A 778 6.64 12.47 -28.95
N GLU A 779 6.62 11.81 -30.11
CA GLU A 779 5.92 10.52 -30.29
C GLU A 779 6.76 9.37 -29.67
N ALA A 780 6.12 8.42 -28.99
CA ALA A 780 6.79 7.33 -28.29
C ALA A 780 7.37 6.28 -29.26
N ASP A 781 8.60 5.80 -29.01
CA ASP A 781 9.25 4.74 -29.81
C ASP A 781 8.65 3.37 -29.44
N ILE A 782 8.09 2.67 -30.43
CA ILE A 782 7.21 1.51 -30.22
C ILE A 782 8.01 0.22 -30.36
N THR A 783 8.74 -0.18 -29.31
CA THR A 783 9.08 -1.59 -29.11
C THR A 783 8.95 -2.00 -27.63
N ALA A 784 7.82 -2.65 -27.33
CA ALA A 784 7.52 -3.56 -26.22
C ALA A 784 7.65 -3.08 -24.74
N GLY A 785 6.52 -2.92 -24.04
CA GLY A 785 6.32 -3.53 -22.72
C GLY A 785 6.31 -2.69 -21.43
N SER A 786 6.58 -1.39 -21.40
CA SER A 786 6.59 -0.61 -20.14
C SER A 786 5.41 0.36 -20.06
N GLY A 787 4.61 0.26 -19.01
CA GLY A 787 3.37 1.01 -18.78
C GLY A 787 3.45 2.49 -19.14
N GLY A 788 2.51 2.90 -20.00
CA GLY A 788 2.15 4.25 -20.43
C GLY A 788 2.91 5.48 -19.91
N PHE A 789 4.03 5.85 -20.53
CA PHE A 789 4.61 7.22 -20.49
C PHE A 789 5.01 7.71 -21.89
N PHE A 790 5.09 9.03 -22.14
CA PHE A 790 5.45 9.65 -23.43
C PHE A 790 6.44 10.83 -23.28
N PRO A 791 7.39 11.05 -24.23
CA PRO A 791 8.46 12.01 -24.05
C PRO A 791 8.06 13.47 -24.31
N ILE A 792 8.66 14.40 -23.56
CA ILE A 792 8.51 15.85 -23.66
C ILE A 792 9.84 16.57 -23.38
N ASP A 793 10.00 17.79 -23.87
CA ASP A 793 11.14 18.68 -23.59
C ASP A 793 10.65 20.04 -23.13
N ILE A 794 11.32 20.63 -22.14
CA ILE A 794 10.97 21.95 -21.61
C ILE A 794 12.23 22.78 -21.47
N ALA A 795 12.23 24.01 -21.98
CA ALA A 795 13.32 24.97 -21.81
C ALA A 795 12.81 26.17 -21.01
N ALA A 796 13.62 26.76 -20.14
CA ALA A 796 13.23 27.92 -19.34
C ALA A 796 14.43 28.82 -19.04
N PRO A 797 14.19 30.06 -18.59
CA PRO A 797 15.27 30.92 -18.14
C PRO A 797 15.98 30.27 -16.96
N PRO A 798 17.31 30.37 -16.89
CA PRO A 798 18.03 29.95 -15.71
C PRO A 798 17.45 30.63 -14.45
N GLY A 799 17.08 29.83 -13.45
CA GLY A 799 16.45 30.33 -12.22
C GLY A 799 14.93 30.53 -12.29
N PHE A 800 14.26 30.08 -13.36
CA PHE A 800 12.81 29.90 -13.37
C PHE A 800 12.40 28.86 -12.33
N ALA A 801 11.37 29.16 -11.56
CA ALA A 801 10.84 28.25 -10.58
C ALA A 801 9.31 28.37 -10.54
N GLY A 802 8.65 27.22 -10.44
CA GLY A 802 7.22 27.05 -10.58
C GLY A 802 6.78 25.58 -10.57
N MET A 803 5.52 25.29 -10.86
CA MET A 803 4.93 23.96 -11.00
C MET A 803 4.50 23.71 -12.44
N ILE A 804 4.73 22.49 -12.93
CA ILE A 804 4.28 21.97 -14.22
C ILE A 804 3.29 20.85 -13.98
N SER A 805 2.14 20.86 -14.66
CA SER A 805 1.04 19.93 -14.39
C SER A 805 0.32 19.50 -15.67
N LEU A 806 -0.07 18.22 -15.73
CA LEU A 806 -0.88 17.60 -16.78
C LEU A 806 -2.32 17.49 -16.31
N HIS A 807 -3.24 17.96 -17.15
CA HIS A 807 -4.67 17.99 -16.89
C HIS A 807 -5.44 17.18 -17.92
N ASP A 808 -6.43 16.42 -17.46
CA ASP A 808 -7.36 15.68 -18.31
C ASP A 808 -8.41 16.60 -18.97
N PRO A 809 -9.27 16.09 -19.89
CA PRO A 809 -10.26 16.91 -20.59
C PRO A 809 -11.33 17.51 -19.67
N SER A 810 -11.44 17.02 -18.43
CA SER A 810 -12.37 17.52 -17.41
C SER A 810 -11.74 18.54 -16.45
N GLY A 811 -10.43 18.75 -16.54
CA GLY A 811 -9.64 19.67 -15.73
C GLY A 811 -9.07 19.06 -14.44
N GLY A 812 -9.08 17.73 -14.30
CA GLY A 812 -8.45 17.01 -13.19
C GLY A 812 -6.93 16.91 -13.37
N VAL A 813 -6.16 17.01 -12.28
CA VAL A 813 -4.69 16.89 -12.31
C VAL A 813 -4.32 15.40 -12.36
N VAL A 814 -3.76 14.98 -13.49
CA VAL A 814 -3.28 13.61 -13.72
C VAL A 814 -1.83 13.45 -13.24
N PHE A 815 -1.02 14.52 -13.34
CA PHE A 815 0.37 14.58 -12.89
C PHE A 815 0.75 16.04 -12.61
N SER A 816 1.63 16.29 -11.62
CA SER A 816 2.11 17.64 -11.30
C SER A 816 3.46 17.57 -10.60
N MET A 817 4.45 18.36 -11.04
CA MET A 817 5.80 18.41 -10.47
C MET A 817 6.40 19.82 -10.53
N ASP A 818 7.49 20.07 -9.81
CA ASP A 818 8.17 21.37 -9.83
C ASP A 818 8.98 21.56 -11.15
N ALA A 819 8.89 22.75 -11.73
CA ALA A 819 9.51 23.13 -12.99
C ALA A 819 11.03 23.06 -12.92
N ALA A 820 11.67 23.40 -11.79
CA ALA A 820 13.13 23.36 -11.67
C ALA A 820 13.66 21.91 -11.65
N GLN A 821 12.86 20.97 -11.11
CA GLN A 821 13.13 19.53 -11.20
C GLN A 821 12.93 19.02 -12.63
N MET A 822 11.99 19.61 -13.35
CA MET A 822 11.67 19.28 -14.74
C MET A 822 12.47 20.09 -15.78
N LEU A 823 13.52 20.82 -15.38
CA LEU A 823 14.37 21.66 -16.26
C LEU A 823 15.87 21.30 -16.19
N SER A 824 16.24 20.33 -15.33
CA SER A 824 17.63 19.87 -15.14
C SER A 824 17.93 18.46 -15.68
N ALA A 825 16.92 17.73 -16.17
CA ALA A 825 17.08 16.43 -16.85
C ALA A 825 17.19 16.61 -18.38
N GLN A 826 17.81 15.68 -19.09
CA GLN A 826 18.06 15.85 -20.53
C GLN A 826 16.95 15.33 -21.45
N ASP A 827 15.99 14.56 -20.93
CA ASP A 827 14.83 14.05 -21.67
C ASP A 827 13.72 13.73 -20.65
N TYR A 828 12.51 14.24 -20.83
CA TYR A 828 11.41 14.07 -19.86
C TYR A 828 10.31 13.16 -20.41
N VAL A 829 9.55 12.48 -19.54
CA VAL A 829 8.37 11.67 -19.93
C VAL A 829 7.17 11.90 -19.00
N LEU A 830 5.97 11.97 -19.55
CA LEU A 830 4.70 12.13 -18.81
C LEU A 830 3.84 10.86 -18.91
N PRO A 831 3.00 10.53 -17.92
CA PRO A 831 2.13 9.37 -17.99
C PRO A 831 1.15 9.49 -19.16
N VAL A 832 0.90 8.37 -19.85
CA VAL A 832 -0.05 8.30 -20.96
C VAL A 832 -1.45 8.53 -20.40
N PRO A 833 -2.22 9.46 -20.98
CA PRO A 833 -3.53 9.77 -20.42
C PRO A 833 -4.50 8.59 -20.56
N PRO A 834 -5.33 8.31 -19.54
CA PRO A 834 -6.18 7.12 -19.50
C PRO A 834 -7.39 7.16 -20.44
N ASN A 835 -7.72 8.32 -21.04
CA ASN A 835 -8.86 8.50 -21.95
C ASN A 835 -8.42 9.22 -23.23
N PRO A 836 -8.92 8.84 -24.42
CA PRO A 836 -8.63 9.58 -25.65
C PRO A 836 -9.35 10.94 -25.68
N GLY A 837 -8.70 11.98 -26.20
CA GLY A 837 -9.25 13.34 -26.27
C GLY A 837 -8.25 14.45 -25.92
N PRO A 838 -8.72 15.69 -25.73
CA PRO A 838 -7.88 16.87 -25.52
C PRO A 838 -7.34 16.98 -24.10
N HIS A 839 -6.02 17.11 -23.95
CA HIS A 839 -5.30 17.25 -22.69
C HIS A 839 -4.51 18.56 -22.67
N GLU A 840 -4.18 19.04 -21.47
CA GLU A 840 -3.52 20.35 -21.29
C GLU A 840 -2.35 20.26 -20.29
N ILE A 841 -1.20 20.87 -20.63
CA ILE A 841 -0.05 21.02 -19.75
C ILE A 841 0.07 22.49 -19.34
N ARG A 842 0.14 22.77 -18.03
CA ARG A 842 0.21 24.11 -17.46
C ARG A 842 1.49 24.31 -16.64
N VAL A 843 2.10 25.49 -16.76
CA VAL A 843 3.30 25.92 -16.02
C VAL A 843 2.97 27.18 -15.22
N ILE A 844 3.11 27.14 -13.89
CA ILE A 844 2.72 28.18 -12.94
C ILE A 844 3.94 28.55 -12.11
N ASP A 845 4.27 29.81 -11.86
CA ASP A 845 5.46 30.13 -11.06
C ASP A 845 5.28 30.03 -9.54
N ASN A 846 6.39 30.22 -8.81
CA ASN A 846 6.45 30.25 -7.34
C ASN A 846 5.54 31.29 -6.67
N THR A 847 5.07 32.29 -7.42
CA THR A 847 4.16 33.33 -6.93
C THR A 847 2.68 32.94 -7.12
N GLY A 848 2.43 31.80 -7.77
CA GLY A 848 1.11 31.29 -8.12
C GLY A 848 0.57 31.83 -9.45
N MET A 849 1.40 32.48 -10.26
CA MET A 849 0.98 33.09 -11.54
C MET A 849 1.23 32.12 -12.69
N LEU A 850 0.20 31.81 -13.50
CA LEU A 850 0.35 30.96 -14.69
C LEU A 850 1.32 31.63 -15.69
N ARG A 851 2.38 30.92 -16.06
CA ARG A 851 3.44 31.41 -16.95
C ARG A 851 3.41 30.80 -18.35
N ALA A 852 2.93 29.56 -18.52
CA ALA A 852 2.72 28.95 -19.83
C ALA A 852 1.61 27.87 -19.79
N THR A 853 0.98 27.59 -20.93
CA THR A 853 0.06 26.45 -21.11
C THR A 853 0.10 25.95 -22.56
N THR A 854 -0.07 24.64 -22.78
CA THR A 854 -0.17 24.04 -24.12
C THR A 854 -1.10 22.83 -24.14
N GLY A 855 -1.78 22.57 -25.27
CA GLY A 855 -2.77 21.50 -25.41
C GLY A 855 -2.41 20.48 -26.50
N PHE A 856 -2.78 19.22 -26.29
CA PHE A 856 -2.56 18.12 -27.26
C PHE A 856 -3.74 17.14 -27.26
N PHE A 857 -3.91 16.37 -28.33
CA PHE A 857 -4.93 15.32 -28.45
C PHE A 857 -4.29 13.93 -28.36
N ALA A 858 -4.78 13.10 -27.45
CA ALA A 858 -4.36 11.70 -27.31
C ALA A 858 -5.35 10.78 -28.06
N ASN A 859 -4.87 10.02 -29.04
CA ASN A 859 -5.66 9.07 -29.84
C ASN A 859 -5.04 7.66 -29.79
N ALA A 860 -5.84 6.61 -30.00
CA ALA A 860 -5.34 5.24 -30.08
C ALA A 860 -4.75 4.92 -31.48
N ALA A 861 -3.61 4.24 -31.53
CA ALA A 861 -2.93 3.86 -32.77
C ALA A 861 -3.70 2.73 -33.50
N PRO A 862 -3.91 2.80 -34.83
CA PRO A 862 -4.44 1.68 -35.61
C PRO A 862 -3.40 0.54 -35.67
N ALA A 863 -3.86 -0.71 -35.62
CA ALA A 863 -2.98 -1.87 -35.65
C ALA A 863 -2.08 -1.88 -36.91
N GLY A 864 -0.76 -1.85 -36.72
CA GLY A 864 0.23 -2.00 -37.79
C GLY A 864 0.88 -0.73 -38.35
N ALA A 865 0.81 0.43 -37.68
CA ALA A 865 1.53 1.63 -38.11
C ALA A 865 3.08 1.50 -37.93
N PRO A 866 3.91 1.93 -38.91
CA PRO A 866 5.38 1.89 -38.78
C PRO A 866 5.91 3.00 -37.85
N ALA A 867 6.92 2.69 -37.03
CA ALA A 867 7.64 3.67 -36.21
C ALA A 867 8.35 4.69 -37.13
N THR A 868 7.95 5.96 -37.09
CA THR A 868 8.68 7.05 -37.75
C THR A 868 9.84 7.49 -36.87
N SER A 869 11.06 7.48 -37.40
CA SER A 869 12.31 7.68 -36.65
C SER A 869 12.87 9.12 -36.69
N GLU A 870 12.04 10.14 -36.91
CA GLU A 870 12.49 11.55 -36.83
C GLU A 870 11.59 12.39 -35.91
N PRO A 871 12.15 13.02 -34.86
CA PRO A 871 11.41 13.90 -33.95
C PRO A 871 10.95 15.19 -34.65
N ARG A 872 9.70 15.59 -34.47
CA ARG A 872 9.18 16.93 -34.88
C ARG A 872 9.33 17.91 -33.71
N PHE A 873 10.00 19.05 -33.95
CA PHE A 873 10.27 20.08 -32.95
C PHE A 873 9.36 21.31 -33.15
N ILE A 874 8.78 21.85 -32.06
CA ILE A 874 8.04 23.14 -32.10
C ILE A 874 8.45 23.99 -30.87
N PRO A 875 9.11 25.15 -31.07
CA PRO A 875 9.50 26.07 -29.99
C PRO A 875 8.49 27.21 -29.75
N ILE A 876 8.39 27.70 -28.50
CA ILE A 876 7.45 28.74 -28.02
C ILE A 876 8.21 29.72 -27.09
N ASP A 877 8.08 31.03 -27.29
CA ASP A 877 8.94 32.07 -26.66
C ASP A 877 8.13 33.10 -25.82
N LEU A 878 8.63 33.48 -24.62
CA LEU A 878 8.00 34.43 -23.69
C LEU A 878 8.57 35.85 -23.84
N GLY A 879 8.09 36.55 -24.85
CA GLY A 879 8.11 38.02 -24.93
C GLY A 879 6.70 38.61 -25.11
N GLY A 880 5.68 37.78 -24.93
CA GLY A 880 4.33 38.06 -25.40
C GLY A 880 4.21 37.70 -26.89
N ARG A 881 3.85 36.45 -27.17
CA ARG A 881 2.90 36.02 -28.22
C ARG A 881 2.63 34.52 -28.11
N ASP A 882 1.40 34.16 -28.44
CA ASP A 882 0.82 32.83 -28.46
C ASP A 882 1.57 31.82 -29.35
N ALA A 883 1.46 30.54 -29.03
CA ALA A 883 1.64 29.45 -30.00
C ALA A 883 0.27 28.85 -30.34
N ASP A 884 -0.09 28.88 -31.63
CA ASP A 884 -1.42 28.60 -32.19
C ASP A 884 -1.52 27.18 -32.84
N GLU A 885 -0.81 26.17 -32.33
CA GLU A 885 -0.72 24.85 -32.98
C GLU A 885 -1.12 23.69 -32.04
N VAL A 886 -2.06 22.84 -32.47
CA VAL A 886 -2.57 21.67 -31.74
C VAL A 886 -2.05 20.39 -32.38
N ILE A 887 -1.54 19.46 -31.56
CA ILE A 887 -0.81 18.25 -31.98
C ILE A 887 -1.64 16.98 -31.69
N ASP A 888 -1.67 16.02 -32.62
CA ASP A 888 -2.25 14.68 -32.45
C ASP A 888 -1.14 13.68 -32.11
N LEU A 889 -1.24 12.98 -30.97
CA LEU A 889 -0.30 11.93 -30.53
C LEU A 889 -1.01 10.56 -30.51
N LEU A 890 -0.37 9.54 -31.09
CA LEU A 890 -0.91 8.18 -31.20
C LEU A 890 -0.27 7.23 -30.16
N PHE A 891 -1.10 6.55 -29.38
CA PHE A 891 -0.69 5.61 -28.33
C PHE A 891 -1.19 4.19 -28.63
N PRO A 892 -0.43 3.10 -28.38
CA PRO A 892 -0.90 1.75 -28.65
C PRO A 892 -2.13 1.41 -27.78
N PRO A 893 -3.11 0.64 -28.29
CA PRO A 893 -4.14 0.05 -27.44
C PRO A 893 -3.47 -0.96 -26.49
N ASN A 894 -3.93 -0.99 -25.22
CA ASN A 894 -3.43 -1.85 -24.14
C ASN A 894 -3.13 -3.29 -24.54
#